data_AF-A0A7I7MQC1-F1
#
_entry.id   AF-A0A7I7MQC1-F1
#
_cell.length_a   1.000
_cell.length_b   1.000
_cell.length_c   1.000
_cell.angle_alpha   90.00
_cell.angle_beta   90.00
_cell.angle_gamma   90.00
#
_symmetry.space_group_name_H-M   'P 1'
#
loop_
_entity.id
_entity.type
_entity.pdbx_description
1 polymer ?
#
loop_
_entity_poly.entity_id
_entity_poly.type
_entity_poly.pdbx_seq_one_letter_code
_entity_poly.pdbx_strand_id
1 'polypeptide(L)'
;MSFVVVAPEALAAAAADLAGIGSGLRVAAAAAAAPTTGLLAPGADQVSAAVAAMFGAYADGYQQLSAQAATFHDRLVQTLRAAANSYAASELANVERGLLDAVNAPALALTGRGLVGDGAHGAAPGLAGGDGGWLWGNGGNGAAGAPGQAGGRGGNAGLFGNGGAGGVGGLGAAGGAGGHGGWLLGNGGAGGAGGTGAAGLAGFNGGNGGNGGAGGAAGWWGTGGVGGAGGAGGIGGWEDFVNFRSAGYGGLGGNGGTGGAGGWLHGNGGAGGQGGVGGDGNASTYSSWGGAGGGGTGGNGGAAGLFGNGGPGGAGGAGGYGGFVGIAGMGGSGGGGGTGGWLFGNGGVGGDGGAGGNSGPNLGSWGGSGGTGGAGGSAGLFGDGAAGGAGGAGGQSGAFGSISGGAGGPGGHGGWLIGNGGAGGPGGAGGAPAPGTSGRPWGNVEYGGTGGTGGAGGTAGWLYGNGGAGGAGGAGGDSAFFAGTGGNGGTGGNGGAAQLIGAGGVGGVGGAGGAGGPYAYRGADGLGGVAGAGGRLSGGAPPEFFGRPLIGNGADGTSPGQAGGPGGWLYGNGGNGAPGAGGQPGGAGGAAGLIGNGGNGGAGGAGAAGGAGGAGGWLFGNGGAGGNGGNGVAGLPGFNGGNGGNGGAGGAAGWWGSGGVGGAGGTGGAPGSSIKVNGVYYVYGLIAGAGGNGGDGGAGGWLVGNAGAGGHGGAGGEAPPGPAYGYFGGSGGTGGSGGVAGLFGDGGAGGAGGAGGAGVDSGGDGGDGGGGGKGGWLTGNAGAGGHGGIGGHGGSHRGGHGGAGGVGGAAGLFGDGAAGGAGGNGGTADDFYSGSGGNGGAGGGGGGWVFGNGGTGGQGGVGGGGASYGAGAGGSGGSGGGGGWLYGGGGAGGSGGAGGTNTAYPDFSAGNGGNGGNGGAAQVIGAGGDGGTGGSGGANTAGGNAGLTGLGGADGSDGPLNDGPATAG
;
A
#
# COMPACT_ATOMS: atom_id res chain seq x y z
N MET A 1 17.44 -45.09 -2.33
CA MET A 1 16.10 -45.40 -2.87
C MET A 1 16.28 -45.70 -4.34
N SER A 2 15.72 -46.80 -4.86
CA SER A 2 15.89 -47.19 -6.27
C SER A 2 15.31 -46.08 -7.16
N PHE A 3 16.11 -45.56 -8.09
CA PHE A 3 15.62 -44.66 -9.12
C PHE A 3 14.60 -45.42 -9.97
N VAL A 4 13.34 -45.00 -9.94
CA VAL A 4 12.34 -45.45 -10.90
C VAL A 4 12.64 -44.69 -12.18
N VAL A 5 13.28 -45.36 -13.15
CA VAL A 5 13.50 -44.82 -14.49
C VAL A 5 12.18 -44.99 -15.26
N VAL A 6 11.44 -43.90 -15.42
CA VAL A 6 10.34 -43.81 -16.38
C VAL A 6 10.92 -43.21 -17.65
N ALA A 7 10.69 -43.80 -18.82
CA ALA A 7 11.08 -43.21 -20.10
C ALA A 7 9.92 -42.34 -20.61
N PRO A 8 9.96 -41.00 -20.47
CA PRO A 8 8.85 -40.13 -20.86
C PRO A 8 8.49 -40.26 -22.34
N GLU A 9 9.47 -40.54 -23.18
CA GLU A 9 9.32 -40.75 -24.62
C GLU A 9 8.46 -41.98 -24.93
N ALA A 10 8.59 -43.05 -24.13
CA ALA A 10 7.79 -44.26 -24.30
C ALA A 10 6.31 -44.05 -23.90
N LEU A 11 6.06 -43.20 -22.90
CA LEU A 11 4.69 -42.83 -22.48
C LEU A 11 4.02 -41.90 -23.50
N ALA A 12 4.76 -40.97 -24.09
CA ALA A 12 4.27 -40.10 -25.16
C ALA A 12 3.87 -40.91 -26.40
N ALA A 13 4.68 -41.90 -26.79
CA ALA A 13 4.38 -42.81 -27.89
C ALA A 13 3.11 -43.64 -27.63
N ALA A 14 2.98 -44.23 -26.43
CA ALA A 14 1.79 -45.01 -26.06
C ALA A 14 0.50 -44.18 -26.07
N ALA A 15 0.56 -42.90 -25.68
CA ALA A 15 -0.59 -42.01 -25.73
C ALA A 15 -0.98 -41.61 -27.17
N ALA A 16 -0.03 -41.55 -28.10
CA ALA A 16 -0.28 -41.34 -29.52
C ALA A 16 -1.00 -42.54 -30.16
N ASP A 17 -0.52 -43.76 -29.89
CA ASP A 17 -1.17 -44.99 -30.35
C ASP A 17 -2.61 -45.11 -29.83
N LEU A 18 -2.81 -44.81 -28.54
CA LEU A 18 -4.12 -44.85 -27.91
C LEU A 18 -5.07 -43.80 -28.54
N ALA A 19 -4.59 -42.60 -28.88
CA ALA A 19 -5.38 -41.61 -29.60
C ALA A 19 -5.82 -42.11 -30.99
N GLY A 20 -4.94 -42.82 -31.70
CA GLY A 20 -5.23 -43.47 -32.98
C GLY A 20 -6.35 -44.51 -32.87
N ILE A 21 -6.31 -45.37 -31.85
CA ILE A 21 -7.36 -46.36 -31.56
C ILE A 21 -8.70 -45.67 -31.29
N GLY A 22 -8.72 -44.61 -30.46
CA GLY A 22 -9.94 -43.85 -30.14
C GLY A 22 -10.59 -43.20 -31.36
N SER A 23 -9.77 -42.70 -32.30
CA SER A 23 -10.24 -42.18 -33.59
C SER A 23 -10.92 -43.27 -34.43
N GLY A 24 -10.29 -44.45 -34.56
CA GLY A 24 -10.84 -45.58 -35.31
C GLY A 24 -12.18 -46.07 -34.76
N LEU A 25 -12.32 -46.12 -33.43
CA LEU A 25 -13.57 -46.52 -32.77
C LEU A 25 -14.71 -45.52 -33.01
N ARG A 26 -14.44 -44.22 -32.99
CA ARG A 26 -15.45 -43.19 -33.27
C ARG A 26 -15.96 -43.25 -34.71
N VAL A 27 -15.06 -43.48 -35.67
CA VAL A 27 -15.42 -43.65 -37.09
C VAL A 27 -16.30 -44.89 -37.28
N ALA A 28 -15.95 -46.00 -36.63
CA ALA A 28 -16.75 -47.23 -36.69
C ALA A 28 -18.14 -47.05 -36.04
N ALA A 29 -18.22 -46.38 -34.89
CA ALA A 29 -19.47 -46.11 -34.19
C ALA A 29 -20.40 -45.18 -35.00
N ALA A 30 -19.85 -44.15 -35.64
CA ALA A 30 -20.60 -43.24 -36.52
C ALA A 30 -21.10 -43.94 -37.79
N ALA A 31 -20.29 -44.79 -38.42
CA ALA A 31 -20.69 -45.55 -39.61
C ALA A 31 -21.83 -46.55 -39.30
N ALA A 32 -21.88 -47.07 -38.07
CA ALA A 32 -22.93 -48.00 -37.63
C ALA A 32 -24.25 -47.31 -37.22
N ALA A 33 -24.27 -45.99 -37.00
CA ALA A 33 -25.41 -45.29 -36.43
C ALA A 33 -26.68 -45.35 -37.32
N ALA A 34 -26.57 -44.88 -38.57
CA ALA A 34 -27.72 -44.83 -39.49
C ALA A 34 -28.39 -46.20 -39.78
N PRO A 35 -27.65 -47.29 -40.09
CA PRO A 35 -28.28 -48.58 -40.37
C PRO A 35 -28.88 -49.26 -39.14
N THR A 36 -28.48 -48.88 -37.92
CA THR A 36 -28.98 -49.48 -36.67
C THR A 36 -30.15 -48.73 -36.05
N THR A 37 -30.25 -47.42 -36.25
CA THR A 37 -31.39 -46.61 -35.77
C THR A 37 -32.53 -46.49 -36.77
N GLY A 38 -32.25 -46.69 -38.07
CA GLY A 38 -33.23 -46.58 -39.17
C GLY A 38 -33.95 -47.87 -39.57
N LEU A 39 -34.01 -48.89 -38.72
CA LEU A 39 -34.66 -50.17 -39.03
C LEU A 39 -36.16 -49.98 -39.31
N LEU A 40 -36.58 -50.26 -40.55
CA LEU A 40 -37.99 -50.22 -40.98
C LEU A 40 -38.74 -51.46 -40.48
N ALA A 41 -39.99 -51.26 -40.03
CA ALA A 41 -40.85 -52.35 -39.64
C ALA A 41 -41.12 -53.30 -40.83
N PRO A 42 -40.89 -54.62 -40.71
CA PRO A 42 -41.08 -55.57 -41.81
C PRO A 42 -42.55 -55.79 -42.21
N GLY A 43 -43.50 -55.31 -41.40
CA GLY A 43 -44.94 -55.35 -41.66
C GLY A 43 -45.67 -54.16 -41.01
N ALA A 44 -46.90 -53.86 -41.44
CA ALA A 44 -47.72 -52.76 -40.92
C ALA A 44 -48.40 -53.07 -39.57
N ASP A 45 -48.08 -54.21 -38.97
CA ASP A 45 -48.64 -54.63 -37.69
C ASP A 45 -47.90 -53.99 -36.51
N GLN A 46 -48.60 -53.90 -35.38
CA GLN A 46 -48.10 -53.28 -34.16
C GLN A 46 -46.90 -54.02 -33.55
N VAL A 47 -46.74 -55.33 -33.80
CA VAL A 47 -45.63 -56.13 -33.27
C VAL A 47 -44.35 -55.82 -34.04
N SER A 48 -44.41 -55.79 -35.37
CA SER A 48 -43.30 -55.39 -36.24
C SER A 48 -42.84 -53.95 -35.95
N ALA A 49 -43.77 -53.03 -35.70
CA ALA A 49 -43.47 -51.66 -35.30
C ALA A 49 -42.81 -51.59 -33.91
N ALA A 50 -43.31 -52.36 -32.93
CA ALA A 50 -42.74 -52.40 -31.58
C ALA A 50 -41.33 -53.02 -31.55
N VAL A 51 -41.07 -54.05 -32.37
CA VAL A 51 -39.74 -54.68 -32.48
C VAL A 51 -38.74 -53.74 -33.15
N ALA A 52 -39.12 -53.06 -34.24
CA ALA A 52 -38.27 -52.04 -34.88
C ALA A 52 -37.96 -50.88 -33.91
N ALA A 53 -38.94 -50.44 -33.12
CA ALA A 53 -38.75 -49.42 -32.09
C ALA A 53 -37.83 -49.88 -30.95
N MET A 54 -37.91 -51.15 -30.53
CA MET A 54 -37.00 -51.73 -29.53
C MET A 54 -35.55 -51.74 -30.04
N PHE A 55 -35.30 -52.17 -31.28
CA PHE A 55 -33.96 -52.15 -31.86
C PHE A 55 -33.43 -50.73 -32.07
N GLY A 56 -34.27 -49.78 -32.48
CA GLY A 56 -33.91 -48.37 -32.55
C GLY A 56 -33.52 -47.79 -31.19
N ALA A 57 -34.31 -48.05 -30.15
CA ALA A 57 -34.00 -47.61 -28.79
C ALA A 57 -32.71 -48.26 -28.23
N TYR A 58 -32.43 -49.53 -28.57
CA TYR A 58 -31.18 -50.20 -28.19
C TYR A 58 -29.97 -49.62 -28.92
N ALA A 59 -30.11 -49.31 -30.22
CA ALA A 59 -29.07 -48.65 -31.00
C ALA A 59 -28.77 -47.24 -30.48
N ASP A 60 -29.78 -46.47 -30.09
CA ASP A 60 -29.60 -45.16 -29.45
C ASP A 60 -28.86 -45.29 -28.10
N GLY A 61 -29.21 -46.29 -27.29
CA GLY A 61 -28.50 -46.60 -26.05
C GLY A 61 -27.02 -46.96 -26.29
N TYR A 62 -26.72 -47.72 -27.33
CA TYR A 62 -25.34 -48.05 -27.72
C TYR A 62 -24.54 -46.82 -28.19
N GLN A 63 -25.17 -45.90 -28.94
CA GLN A 63 -24.54 -44.65 -29.38
C GLN A 63 -24.23 -43.73 -28.19
N GLN A 64 -25.13 -43.63 -27.21
CA GLN A 64 -24.90 -42.88 -25.97
C GLN A 64 -23.73 -43.45 -25.15
N LEU A 65 -23.68 -44.77 -25.00
CA LEU A 65 -22.58 -45.43 -24.28
C LEU A 65 -21.24 -45.26 -25.02
N SER A 66 -21.24 -45.35 -26.35
CA SER A 66 -20.04 -45.15 -27.17
C SER A 66 -19.50 -43.72 -27.08
N ALA A 67 -20.39 -42.72 -26.95
CA ALA A 67 -20.00 -41.33 -26.70
C ALA A 67 -19.39 -41.13 -25.30
N GLN A 68 -19.94 -41.80 -24.28
CA GLN A 68 -19.38 -41.80 -22.92
C GLN A 68 -18.00 -42.48 -22.90
N ALA A 69 -17.85 -43.62 -23.59
CA ALA A 69 -16.58 -44.33 -23.72
C ALA A 69 -15.53 -43.50 -24.47
N ALA A 70 -15.92 -42.77 -25.52
CA ALA A 70 -15.03 -41.86 -26.23
C ALA A 70 -14.55 -40.72 -25.31
N THR A 71 -15.43 -40.16 -24.48
CA THR A 71 -15.08 -39.11 -23.51
C THR A 71 -14.09 -39.63 -22.46
N PHE A 72 -14.31 -40.84 -21.95
CA PHE A 72 -13.38 -41.50 -21.04
C PHE A 72 -12.02 -41.75 -21.71
N HIS A 73 -12.03 -42.24 -22.94
CA HIS A 73 -10.83 -42.53 -23.72
C HIS A 73 -10.00 -41.26 -23.98
N ASP A 74 -10.66 -40.16 -24.32
CA ASP A 74 -10.00 -38.86 -24.49
C ASP A 74 -9.40 -38.38 -23.17
N ARG A 75 -10.09 -38.57 -22.04
CA ARG A 75 -9.54 -38.24 -20.72
C ARG A 75 -8.33 -39.10 -20.36
N LEU A 76 -8.35 -40.39 -20.69
CA LEU A 76 -7.25 -41.33 -20.45
C LEU A 76 -6.00 -40.91 -21.24
N VAL A 77 -6.15 -40.64 -22.54
CA VAL A 77 -5.06 -40.14 -23.40
C VAL A 77 -4.50 -38.82 -22.89
N GLN A 78 -5.38 -37.89 -22.48
CA GLN A 78 -4.98 -36.61 -21.89
C GLN A 78 -4.16 -36.81 -20.61
N THR A 79 -4.59 -37.71 -19.71
CA THR A 79 -3.86 -37.99 -18.47
C THR A 79 -2.50 -38.65 -18.70
N LEU A 80 -2.38 -39.54 -19.70
CA LEU A 80 -1.10 -40.19 -20.04
C LEU A 80 -0.08 -39.19 -20.61
N ARG A 81 -0.53 -38.25 -21.45
CA ARG A 81 0.33 -37.17 -21.97
C ARG A 81 0.76 -36.20 -20.87
N ALA A 82 -0.18 -35.84 -19.99
CA ALA A 82 0.13 -35.00 -18.82
C ALA A 82 1.18 -35.67 -17.91
N ALA A 83 1.06 -36.98 -17.69
CA ALA A 83 2.03 -37.74 -16.90
C ALA A 83 3.42 -37.75 -17.55
N ALA A 84 3.51 -38.03 -18.87
CA ALA A 84 4.80 -38.02 -19.59
C ALA A 84 5.53 -36.68 -19.47
N ASN A 85 4.81 -35.56 -19.67
CA ASN A 85 5.37 -34.22 -19.57
C ASN A 85 5.83 -33.89 -18.15
N SER A 86 5.07 -34.31 -17.12
CA SER A 86 5.46 -34.10 -15.72
C SER A 86 6.78 -34.79 -15.35
N TYR A 87 7.08 -35.96 -15.95
CA TYR A 87 8.33 -36.67 -15.73
C TYR A 87 9.51 -36.01 -16.47
N ALA A 88 9.31 -35.51 -17.70
CA ALA A 88 10.36 -34.81 -18.45
C ALA A 88 10.76 -33.45 -17.82
N ALA A 89 9.79 -32.66 -17.37
CA ALA A 89 10.04 -31.41 -16.65
C ALA A 89 10.80 -31.64 -15.33
N SER A 90 10.55 -32.77 -14.67
CA SER A 90 11.28 -33.18 -13.46
C SER A 90 12.75 -33.48 -13.75
N GLU A 91 13.10 -34.04 -14.92
CA GLU A 91 14.50 -34.30 -15.28
C GLU A 91 15.27 -33.02 -15.62
N LEU A 92 14.65 -32.07 -16.32
CA LEU A 92 15.29 -30.80 -16.67
C LEU A 92 15.54 -29.92 -15.43
N ALA A 93 14.56 -29.83 -14.52
CA ALA A 93 14.70 -29.13 -13.25
C ALA A 93 15.81 -29.75 -12.37
N ASN A 94 16.02 -31.06 -12.47
CA ASN A 94 17.12 -31.75 -11.78
C ASN A 94 18.49 -31.47 -12.43
N VAL A 95 18.57 -31.22 -13.74
CA VAL A 95 19.83 -30.83 -14.43
C VAL A 95 20.24 -29.40 -14.09
N GLU A 96 19.30 -28.45 -14.08
CA GLU A 96 19.57 -27.05 -13.74
C GLU A 96 19.95 -26.90 -12.26
N ARG A 97 19.25 -27.61 -11.36
CA ARG A 97 19.69 -27.74 -9.96
C ARG A 97 21.04 -28.44 -9.87
N GLY A 98 21.30 -29.48 -10.67
CA GLY A 98 22.60 -30.12 -10.72
C GLY A 98 23.74 -29.17 -11.12
N LEU A 99 23.53 -28.25 -12.06
CA LEU A 99 24.54 -27.27 -12.47
C LEU A 99 24.72 -26.17 -11.42
N LEU A 100 23.64 -25.62 -10.87
CA LEU A 100 23.70 -24.65 -9.78
C LEU A 100 24.32 -25.26 -8.53
N ASP A 101 23.95 -26.48 -8.17
CA ASP A 101 24.54 -27.25 -7.08
C ASP A 101 26.02 -27.54 -7.35
N ALA A 102 26.43 -27.83 -8.59
CA ALA A 102 27.84 -28.00 -8.93
C ALA A 102 28.65 -26.69 -8.82
N VAL A 103 28.10 -25.56 -9.27
CA VAL A 103 28.72 -24.23 -9.15
C VAL A 103 28.78 -23.78 -7.70
N ASN A 104 27.72 -24.05 -6.93
CA ASN A 104 27.58 -23.64 -5.56
C ASN A 104 28.22 -24.62 -4.57
N ALA A 105 28.43 -25.90 -4.92
CA ALA A 105 28.93 -26.95 -4.02
C ALA A 105 30.23 -26.57 -3.31
N PRO A 106 31.25 -26.00 -3.99
CA PRO A 106 32.44 -25.53 -3.29
C PRO A 106 32.12 -24.44 -2.26
N ALA A 107 31.30 -23.46 -2.61
CA ALA A 107 30.94 -22.35 -1.73
C ALA A 107 30.04 -22.80 -0.57
N LEU A 108 29.03 -23.65 -0.81
CA LEU A 108 28.22 -24.24 0.26
C LEU A 108 29.08 -25.07 1.22
N ALA A 109 30.03 -25.86 0.72
CA ALA A 109 30.92 -26.64 1.55
C ALA A 109 31.87 -25.78 2.41
N LEU A 110 32.30 -24.62 1.89
CA LEU A 110 33.25 -23.73 2.56
C LEU A 110 32.58 -22.73 3.51
N THR A 111 31.41 -22.20 3.15
CA THR A 111 30.78 -21.06 3.85
C THR A 111 29.33 -21.31 4.26
N GLY A 112 28.74 -22.45 3.88
CA GLY A 112 27.31 -22.73 4.12
C GLY A 112 26.34 -21.87 3.29
N ARG A 113 26.84 -21.19 2.25
CA ARG A 113 26.11 -20.22 1.43
C ARG A 113 26.53 -20.35 -0.03
N GLY A 114 25.56 -20.28 -0.93
CA GLY A 114 25.79 -20.36 -2.37
C GLY A 114 26.68 -19.22 -2.88
N LEU A 115 27.36 -19.46 -4.00
CA LEU A 115 28.10 -18.42 -4.70
C LEU A 115 27.13 -17.55 -5.52
N VAL A 116 26.16 -18.20 -6.18
CA VAL A 116 25.16 -17.58 -7.06
C VAL A 116 23.77 -18.15 -6.76
N GLY A 117 22.76 -17.30 -6.77
CA GLY A 117 21.35 -17.66 -6.60
C GLY A 117 20.66 -16.81 -5.53
N ASP A 118 19.36 -16.63 -5.64
CA ASP A 118 18.60 -15.83 -4.68
C ASP A 118 18.40 -16.56 -3.35
N GLY A 119 18.25 -15.77 -2.29
CA GLY A 119 17.99 -16.27 -0.95
C GLY A 119 16.59 -16.86 -0.84
N ALA A 120 16.47 -17.98 -0.14
CA ALA A 120 15.17 -18.62 0.07
C ALA A 120 14.22 -17.70 0.86
N HIS A 121 12.97 -17.59 0.41
CA HIS A 121 11.94 -16.89 1.19
C HIS A 121 11.67 -17.61 2.52
N GLY A 122 11.33 -16.85 3.55
CA GLY A 122 10.85 -17.42 4.80
C GLY A 122 9.58 -18.24 4.55
N ALA A 123 9.61 -19.53 4.86
CA ALA A 123 8.49 -20.45 4.60
C ALA A 123 7.57 -20.68 5.81
N ALA A 124 7.99 -20.28 7.00
CA ALA A 124 7.22 -20.44 8.25
C ALA A 124 6.99 -19.08 8.92
N PRO A 125 5.90 -18.90 9.70
CA PRO A 125 5.59 -17.60 10.27
C PRO A 125 6.73 -16.98 11.06
N GLY A 126 7.05 -15.73 10.74
CA GLY A 126 8.16 -14.96 11.34
C GLY A 126 9.57 -15.47 10.97
N LEU A 127 9.70 -16.47 10.11
CA LEU A 127 11.01 -16.95 9.65
C LEU A 127 11.66 -15.90 8.74
N ALA A 128 12.93 -15.62 8.98
CA ALA A 128 13.71 -14.73 8.13
C ALA A 128 13.89 -15.34 6.72
N GLY A 129 14.00 -14.47 5.73
CA GLY A 129 14.49 -14.87 4.42
C GLY A 129 15.99 -15.18 4.48
N GLY A 130 16.42 -16.17 3.71
CA GLY A 130 17.82 -16.52 3.55
C GLY A 130 18.58 -15.44 2.78
N ASP A 131 19.88 -15.34 3.03
CA ASP A 131 20.75 -14.46 2.26
C ASP A 131 20.93 -14.99 0.82
N GLY A 132 21.04 -14.10 -0.17
CA GLY A 132 21.36 -14.45 -1.57
C GLY A 132 22.77 -15.02 -1.74
N GLY A 133 23.21 -15.43 -2.92
CA GLY A 133 24.56 -15.93 -3.16
C GLY A 133 25.64 -14.90 -2.85
N TRP A 134 26.88 -15.32 -2.56
CA TRP A 134 27.97 -14.39 -2.24
C TRP A 134 28.31 -13.40 -3.36
N LEU A 135 28.25 -13.83 -4.63
CA LEU A 135 28.57 -12.97 -5.78
C LEU A 135 27.30 -12.35 -6.35
N TRP A 136 26.31 -13.17 -6.67
CA TRP A 136 25.09 -12.72 -7.32
C TRP A 136 23.88 -13.36 -6.67
N GLY A 137 22.94 -12.55 -6.22
CA GLY A 137 21.67 -13.02 -5.70
C GLY A 137 21.00 -11.99 -4.81
N ASN A 138 19.69 -11.87 -4.98
CA ASN A 138 18.84 -11.09 -4.10
C ASN A 138 18.67 -11.83 -2.76
N GLY A 139 18.42 -11.07 -1.70
CA GLY A 139 18.00 -11.66 -0.44
C GLY A 139 16.57 -12.16 -0.49
N GLY A 140 16.27 -13.25 0.22
CA GLY A 140 14.91 -13.77 0.32
C GLY A 140 14.02 -12.86 1.17
N ASN A 141 12.75 -12.69 0.78
CA ASN A 141 11.75 -12.05 1.64
C ASN A 141 11.52 -12.82 2.96
N GLY A 142 11.33 -12.10 4.05
CA GLY A 142 10.92 -12.65 5.33
C GLY A 142 9.43 -13.05 5.34
N ALA A 143 9.10 -14.09 6.09
CA ALA A 143 7.72 -14.55 6.24
C ALA A 143 6.89 -13.62 7.12
N ALA A 144 5.58 -13.52 6.88
CA ALA A 144 4.67 -12.85 7.79
C ALA A 144 4.65 -13.54 9.17
N GLY A 145 4.51 -12.79 10.26
CA GLY A 145 4.43 -13.31 11.63
C GLY A 145 3.06 -13.93 11.93
N ALA A 146 3.02 -14.96 12.79
CA ALA A 146 1.78 -15.42 13.42
C ALA A 146 1.29 -14.40 14.47
N PRO A 147 0.03 -14.46 14.96
CA PRO A 147 -0.45 -13.56 16.02
C PRO A 147 0.54 -13.42 17.19
N GLY A 148 0.90 -12.19 17.57
CA GLY A 148 1.88 -11.90 18.63
C GLY A 148 3.35 -12.13 18.25
N GLN A 149 3.66 -12.60 17.04
CA GLN A 149 5.00 -12.86 16.53
C GLN A 149 5.41 -11.82 15.49
N ALA A 150 6.66 -11.34 15.59
CA ALA A 150 7.20 -10.40 14.63
C ALA A 150 7.32 -11.02 13.23
N GLY A 151 7.26 -10.16 12.21
CA GLY A 151 7.56 -10.56 10.84
C GLY A 151 9.04 -10.95 10.70
N GLY A 152 9.31 -11.90 9.80
CA GLY A 152 10.66 -12.36 9.53
C GLY A 152 11.50 -11.26 8.89
N ARG A 153 12.78 -11.17 9.25
CA ARG A 153 13.71 -10.25 8.57
C ARG A 153 13.89 -10.66 7.10
N GLY A 154 14.00 -9.70 6.19
CA GLY A 154 14.46 -9.96 4.83
C GLY A 154 15.95 -10.36 4.79
N GLY A 155 16.30 -11.31 3.95
CA GLY A 155 17.66 -11.77 3.74
C GLY A 155 18.51 -10.71 3.06
N ASN A 156 19.82 -10.73 3.30
CA ASN A 156 20.75 -9.80 2.67
C ASN A 156 21.17 -10.31 1.29
N ALA A 157 21.48 -9.40 0.37
CA ALA A 157 22.10 -9.75 -0.89
C ALA A 157 23.59 -10.09 -0.75
N GLY A 158 24.20 -10.52 -1.85
CA GLY A 158 25.64 -10.78 -1.97
C GLY A 158 26.48 -9.54 -2.31
N LEU A 159 27.43 -9.71 -3.22
CA LEU A 159 28.18 -8.61 -3.83
C LEU A 159 27.28 -7.76 -4.75
N PHE A 160 26.45 -8.43 -5.55
CA PHE A 160 25.41 -7.86 -6.42
C PHE A 160 24.04 -8.44 -6.05
N GLY A 161 23.02 -7.58 -6.00
CA GLY A 161 21.63 -7.98 -5.77
C GLY A 161 20.92 -7.09 -4.76
N ASN A 162 19.60 -7.14 -4.72
CA ASN A 162 18.78 -6.36 -3.80
C ASN A 162 18.50 -7.11 -2.50
N GLY A 163 18.38 -6.38 -1.40
CA GLY A 163 17.97 -6.98 -0.12
C GLY A 163 16.52 -7.45 -0.17
N GLY A 164 16.22 -8.56 0.52
CA GLY A 164 14.86 -9.09 0.61
C GLY A 164 13.95 -8.19 1.45
N ALA A 165 12.65 -8.20 1.17
CA ALA A 165 11.68 -7.46 1.98
C ALA A 165 11.50 -8.13 3.36
N GLY A 166 11.27 -7.32 4.39
CA GLY A 166 10.84 -7.80 5.70
C GLY A 166 9.40 -8.30 5.66
N GLY A 167 9.12 -9.37 6.40
CA GLY A 167 7.77 -9.92 6.56
C GLY A 167 6.88 -9.02 7.40
N VAL A 168 5.58 -9.07 7.15
CA VAL A 168 4.58 -8.32 7.93
C VAL A 168 4.52 -8.88 9.36
N GLY A 169 4.36 -8.04 10.37
CA GLY A 169 4.14 -8.48 11.75
C GLY A 169 2.78 -9.16 11.91
N GLY A 170 2.70 -10.20 12.74
CA GLY A 170 1.41 -10.73 13.16
C GLY A 170 0.72 -9.80 14.16
N LEU A 171 -0.51 -10.10 14.56
CA LEU A 171 -1.34 -9.23 15.41
C LEU A 171 -0.55 -8.59 16.57
N GLY A 172 -0.51 -7.27 16.62
CA GLY A 172 0.19 -6.43 17.61
C GLY A 172 1.72 -6.52 17.63
N ALA A 173 2.33 -7.29 16.72
CA ALA A 173 3.76 -7.54 16.69
C ALA A 173 4.46 -6.75 15.57
N ALA A 174 5.75 -6.48 15.75
CA ALA A 174 6.51 -5.66 14.82
C ALA A 174 6.70 -6.32 13.44
N GLY A 175 6.80 -5.51 12.40
CA GLY A 175 7.23 -5.95 11.08
C GLY A 175 8.72 -6.32 11.07
N GLY A 176 9.09 -7.22 10.17
CA GLY A 176 10.48 -7.61 9.97
C GLY A 176 11.29 -6.51 9.31
N ALA A 177 12.56 -6.36 9.67
CA ALA A 177 13.44 -5.43 8.97
C ALA A 177 13.73 -5.92 7.55
N GLY A 178 13.92 -5.01 6.60
CA GLY A 178 14.41 -5.31 5.26
C GLY A 178 15.86 -5.77 5.27
N GLY A 179 16.23 -6.57 4.28
CA GLY A 179 17.59 -7.06 4.07
C GLY A 179 18.51 -5.99 3.49
N HIS A 180 19.82 -6.11 3.72
CA HIS A 180 20.78 -5.22 3.09
C HIS A 180 20.90 -5.51 1.59
N GLY A 181 21.06 -4.45 0.80
CA GLY A 181 21.43 -4.55 -0.61
C GLY A 181 22.86 -5.05 -0.79
N GLY A 182 23.21 -5.35 -2.04
CA GLY A 182 24.50 -5.93 -2.39
C GLY A 182 25.65 -5.01 -1.99
N TRP A 183 26.76 -5.59 -1.54
CA TRP A 183 27.89 -4.79 -1.04
C TRP A 183 28.41 -3.79 -2.07
N LEU A 184 28.47 -4.19 -3.34
CA LEU A 184 28.86 -3.31 -4.43
C LEU A 184 27.64 -2.61 -5.02
N LEU A 185 26.69 -3.36 -5.56
CA LEU A 185 25.51 -2.80 -6.21
C LEU A 185 24.25 -3.52 -5.73
N GLY A 186 23.31 -2.73 -5.22
CA GLY A 186 21.99 -3.23 -4.86
C GLY A 186 21.27 -2.33 -3.88
N ASN A 187 19.94 -2.31 -4.03
CA ASN A 187 19.06 -1.57 -3.15
C ASN A 187 18.81 -2.35 -1.86
N GLY A 188 18.60 -1.62 -0.77
CA GLY A 188 18.11 -2.23 0.46
C GLY A 188 16.66 -2.70 0.33
N GLY A 189 16.32 -3.80 1.00
CA GLY A 189 14.96 -4.33 1.03
C GLY A 189 14.01 -3.47 1.87
N ALA A 190 12.72 -3.45 1.53
CA ALA A 190 11.72 -2.75 2.32
C ALA A 190 11.53 -3.40 3.71
N GLY A 191 11.25 -2.61 4.74
CA GLY A 191 10.79 -3.13 6.02
C GLY A 191 9.33 -3.60 5.94
N GLY A 192 9.00 -4.67 6.64
CA GLY A 192 7.63 -5.18 6.74
C GLY A 192 6.76 -4.27 7.60
N ALA A 193 5.47 -4.17 7.31
CA ALA A 193 4.55 -3.43 8.15
C ALA A 193 4.35 -4.11 9.52
N GLY A 194 4.08 -3.34 10.56
CA GLY A 194 3.68 -3.86 11.86
C GLY A 194 2.26 -4.42 11.83
N GLY A 195 2.00 -5.44 12.63
CA GLY A 195 0.68 -6.06 12.70
C GLY A 195 -0.31 -5.21 13.48
N THR A 196 -1.58 -5.24 13.07
CA THR A 196 -2.66 -4.54 13.77
C THR A 196 -2.86 -5.10 15.18
N GLY A 197 -3.10 -4.24 16.16
CA GLY A 197 -3.41 -4.63 17.52
C GLY A 197 -4.71 -5.40 17.62
N ALA A 198 -4.77 -6.40 18.49
CA ALA A 198 -5.98 -7.18 18.71
C ALA A 198 -7.06 -6.33 19.39
N ALA A 199 -8.33 -6.50 19.03
CA ALA A 199 -9.42 -5.87 19.77
C ALA A 199 -9.47 -6.37 21.23
N GLY A 200 -9.81 -5.48 22.16
CA GLY A 200 -9.95 -5.82 23.57
C GLY A 200 -11.17 -6.70 23.83
N LEU A 201 -11.01 -7.73 24.67
CA LEU A 201 -12.14 -8.44 25.27
C LEU A 201 -12.83 -7.56 26.32
N ALA A 202 -14.05 -7.92 26.73
CA ALA A 202 -14.81 -7.14 27.72
C ALA A 202 -13.98 -6.89 29.01
N GLY A 203 -13.87 -5.62 29.42
CA GLY A 203 -13.10 -5.15 30.57
C GLY A 203 -11.60 -5.00 30.32
N PHE A 204 -11.12 -5.21 29.09
CA PHE A 204 -9.70 -5.15 28.71
C PHE A 204 -9.45 -4.16 27.58
N ASN A 205 -8.25 -3.59 27.59
CA ASN A 205 -7.81 -2.65 26.55
C ASN A 205 -7.60 -3.36 25.20
N GLY A 206 -7.73 -2.59 24.12
CA GLY A 206 -7.23 -2.98 22.82
C GLY A 206 -5.71 -3.19 22.85
N GLY A 207 -5.23 -4.18 22.13
CA GLY A 207 -3.81 -4.41 21.93
C GLY A 207 -3.19 -3.27 21.12
N ASN A 208 -1.93 -2.95 21.40
CA ASN A 208 -1.20 -1.96 20.61
C ASN A 208 -0.91 -2.51 19.21
N GLY A 209 -0.83 -1.63 18.23
CA GLY A 209 -0.28 -1.93 16.92
C GLY A 209 1.22 -2.18 17.01
N GLY A 210 1.71 -3.11 16.20
CA GLY A 210 3.13 -3.40 16.09
C GLY A 210 3.90 -2.30 15.36
N ASN A 211 5.16 -2.09 15.69
CA ASN A 211 5.99 -1.14 14.95
C ASN A 211 6.32 -1.67 13.55
N GLY A 212 6.45 -0.79 12.56
CA GLY A 212 6.98 -1.15 11.26
C GLY A 212 8.46 -1.54 11.33
N GLY A 213 8.86 -2.46 10.47
CA GLY A 213 10.26 -2.87 10.33
C GLY A 213 11.10 -1.79 9.67
N ALA A 214 12.37 -1.67 10.05
CA ALA A 214 13.29 -0.76 9.37
C ALA A 214 13.55 -1.21 7.92
N GLY A 215 13.73 -0.27 7.01
CA GLY A 215 14.25 -0.55 5.67
C GLY A 215 15.72 -0.97 5.71
N GLY A 216 16.11 -1.84 4.79
CA GLY A 216 17.49 -2.30 4.64
C GLY A 216 18.40 -1.22 4.06
N ALA A 217 19.66 -1.19 4.46
CA ALA A 217 20.65 -0.30 3.87
C ALA A 217 21.18 -0.84 2.53
N ALA A 218 21.55 0.05 1.60
CA ALA A 218 22.32 -0.30 0.41
C ALA A 218 23.84 -0.40 0.71
N GLY A 219 24.60 -0.98 -0.23
CA GLY A 219 26.06 -1.12 -0.16
C GLY A 219 26.82 0.12 -0.62
N TRP A 220 27.67 0.00 -1.63
CA TRP A 220 28.39 1.15 -2.21
C TRP A 220 27.52 1.97 -3.16
N TRP A 221 26.75 1.29 -4.02
CA TRP A 221 25.77 1.87 -4.93
C TRP A 221 24.39 1.28 -4.67
N GLY A 222 23.35 2.13 -4.64
CA GLY A 222 21.96 1.71 -4.51
C GLY A 222 21.19 2.56 -3.51
N THR A 223 19.86 2.51 -3.58
CA THR A 223 19.00 3.25 -2.66
C THR A 223 18.68 2.43 -1.42
N GLY A 224 18.54 3.10 -0.27
CA GLY A 224 18.06 2.45 0.94
C GLY A 224 16.60 2.00 0.80
N GLY A 225 16.25 0.91 1.46
CA GLY A 225 14.89 0.38 1.49
C GLY A 225 13.95 1.26 2.29
N VAL A 226 12.67 1.28 1.93
CA VAL A 226 11.65 2.02 2.69
C VAL A 226 11.39 1.35 4.04
N GLY A 227 11.09 2.13 5.08
CA GLY A 227 10.62 1.62 6.36
C GLY A 227 9.17 1.13 6.26
N GLY A 228 8.85 0.06 6.98
CA GLY A 228 7.49 -0.48 7.05
C GLY A 228 6.56 0.45 7.84
N ALA A 229 5.27 0.47 7.50
CA ALA A 229 4.28 1.20 8.29
C ALA A 229 4.07 0.56 9.67
N GLY A 230 3.72 1.35 10.68
CA GLY A 230 3.24 0.86 11.96
C GLY A 230 1.82 0.30 11.84
N GLY A 231 1.52 -0.74 12.60
CA GLY A 231 0.19 -1.34 12.67
C GLY A 231 -0.80 -0.45 13.41
N ALA A 232 -2.07 -0.49 13.05
CA ALA A 232 -3.12 0.20 13.80
C ALA A 232 -3.28 -0.39 15.22
N GLY A 233 -3.66 0.44 16.19
CA GLY A 233 -4.06 -0.01 17.51
C GLY A 233 -5.41 -0.72 17.48
N GLY A 234 -5.60 -1.71 18.35
CA GLY A 234 -6.86 -2.44 18.49
C GLY A 234 -7.91 -1.62 19.22
N ILE A 235 -9.18 -1.84 18.90
CA ILE A 235 -10.31 -1.18 19.56
C ILE A 235 -10.40 -1.63 21.02
N GLY A 236 -10.76 -0.72 21.94
CA GLY A 236 -10.98 -1.02 23.35
C GLY A 236 -12.16 -1.96 23.60
N GLY A 237 -12.03 -2.87 24.57
CA GLY A 237 -13.07 -3.83 24.90
C GLY A 237 -14.30 -3.21 25.57
N TRP A 238 -15.45 -3.87 25.39
CA TRP A 238 -16.71 -3.51 26.03
C TRP A 238 -16.63 -3.56 27.56
N GLU A 239 -17.63 -3.05 28.26
CA GLU A 239 -17.72 -3.16 29.71
C GLU A 239 -18.08 -4.58 30.17
N ASP A 240 -17.41 -5.06 31.22
CA ASP A 240 -17.67 -6.37 31.83
C ASP A 240 -18.56 -6.18 33.07
N PHE A 241 -19.87 -6.25 32.83
CA PHE A 241 -20.90 -6.10 33.86
C PHE A 241 -20.84 -7.19 34.94
N VAL A 242 -20.29 -8.36 34.62
CA VAL A 242 -20.20 -9.49 35.57
C VAL A 242 -19.10 -9.23 36.59
N ASN A 243 -17.99 -8.61 36.17
CA ASN A 243 -16.84 -8.35 37.04
C ASN A 243 -16.66 -6.87 37.43
N PHE A 244 -17.65 -6.01 37.15
CA PHE A 244 -17.60 -4.56 37.41
C PHE A 244 -16.35 -3.87 36.84
N ARG A 245 -15.88 -4.29 35.67
CA ARG A 245 -14.74 -3.63 34.99
C ARG A 245 -15.25 -2.60 33.98
N SER A 246 -14.67 -1.40 34.04
CA SER A 246 -14.89 -0.33 33.08
C SER A 246 -14.53 -0.76 31.66
N ALA A 247 -15.07 -0.04 30.67
CA ALA A 247 -14.68 -0.18 29.28
C ALA A 247 -13.16 -0.02 29.09
N GLY A 248 -12.58 -0.79 28.17
CA GLY A 248 -11.17 -0.77 27.86
C GLY A 248 -10.75 0.44 27.03
N TYR A 249 -9.49 0.83 27.17
CA TYR A 249 -8.87 1.83 26.31
C TYR A 249 -8.57 1.25 24.92
N GLY A 250 -8.63 2.07 23.88
CA GLY A 250 -8.06 1.73 22.59
C GLY A 250 -6.54 1.54 22.67
N GLY A 251 -6.01 0.60 21.90
CA GLY A 251 -4.58 0.34 21.83
C GLY A 251 -3.83 1.43 21.09
N LEU A 252 -2.57 1.68 21.43
CA LEU A 252 -1.75 2.66 20.70
C LEU A 252 -1.47 2.19 19.26
N GLY A 253 -1.38 3.12 18.32
CA GLY A 253 -0.83 2.84 16.99
C GLY A 253 0.65 2.53 17.07
N GLY A 254 1.13 1.60 16.25
CA GLY A 254 2.54 1.25 16.16
C GLY A 254 3.34 2.33 15.45
N ASN A 255 4.62 2.49 15.79
CA ASN A 255 5.49 3.46 15.12
C ASN A 255 5.88 2.97 13.73
N GLY A 256 6.07 3.89 12.78
CA GLY A 256 6.65 3.59 11.48
C GLY A 256 8.13 3.20 11.60
N GLY A 257 8.58 2.28 10.74
CA GLY A 257 9.97 1.86 10.65
C GLY A 257 10.85 2.94 10.02
N THR A 258 12.12 3.02 10.41
CA THR A 258 13.06 3.96 9.77
C THR A 258 13.39 3.51 8.35
N GLY A 259 13.58 4.45 7.42
CA GLY A 259 14.13 4.17 6.12
C GLY A 259 15.59 3.73 6.20
N GLY A 260 16.00 2.85 5.27
CA GLY A 260 17.37 2.35 5.18
C GLY A 260 18.33 3.39 4.62
N ALA A 261 19.61 3.26 4.95
CA ALA A 261 20.62 4.16 4.40
C ALA A 261 20.86 3.89 2.89
N GLY A 262 21.10 4.96 2.13
CA GLY A 262 21.57 4.88 0.75
C GLY A 262 23.01 4.41 0.65
N GLY A 263 23.44 4.11 -0.58
CA GLY A 263 24.78 3.61 -0.85
C GLY A 263 25.87 4.57 -0.36
N TRP A 264 26.99 4.02 0.12
CA TRP A 264 28.09 4.83 0.65
C TRP A 264 28.65 5.80 -0.38
N LEU A 265 28.81 5.38 -1.65
CA LEU A 265 29.25 6.28 -2.70
C LEU A 265 28.04 7.02 -3.29
N HIS A 266 27.05 6.30 -3.81
CA HIS A 266 25.91 6.92 -4.46
C HIS A 266 24.61 6.18 -4.14
N GLY A 267 23.64 6.94 -3.64
CA GLY A 267 22.28 6.47 -3.47
C GLY A 267 21.52 7.25 -2.41
N ASN A 268 20.21 7.31 -2.58
CA ASN A 268 19.35 8.01 -1.62
C ASN A 268 19.05 7.12 -0.44
N GLY A 269 18.80 7.75 0.71
CA GLY A 269 18.15 7.07 1.82
C GLY A 269 16.72 6.69 1.48
N GLY A 270 16.26 5.58 2.06
CA GLY A 270 14.88 5.12 1.94
C GLY A 270 13.92 6.00 2.74
N ALA A 271 12.65 6.03 2.33
CA ALA A 271 11.61 6.72 3.08
C ALA A 271 11.36 6.05 4.45
N GLY A 272 11.02 6.84 5.46
CA GLY A 272 10.48 6.33 6.71
C GLY A 272 9.05 5.82 6.53
N GLY A 273 8.68 4.80 7.30
CA GLY A 273 7.34 4.23 7.31
C GLY A 273 6.34 5.12 8.04
N GLN A 274 5.07 5.02 7.68
CA GLN A 274 3.99 5.76 8.34
C GLN A 274 3.75 5.24 9.76
N GLY A 275 3.35 6.10 10.69
CA GLY A 275 2.83 5.68 11.99
C GLY A 275 1.44 5.06 11.86
N GLY A 276 1.14 4.06 12.68
CA GLY A 276 -0.16 3.40 12.73
C GLY A 276 -1.21 4.26 13.42
N VAL A 277 -2.47 4.14 13.00
CA VAL A 277 -3.59 4.83 13.64
C VAL A 277 -3.82 4.27 15.04
N GLY A 278 -4.14 5.12 16.01
CA GLY A 278 -4.52 4.72 17.35
C GLY A 278 -5.88 4.01 17.37
N GLY A 279 -6.03 3.00 18.20
CA GLY A 279 -7.28 2.25 18.34
C GLY A 279 -8.36 3.09 19.01
N ASP A 280 -9.60 2.89 18.60
CA ASP A 280 -10.73 3.62 19.16
C ASP A 280 -11.05 3.17 20.59
N GLY A 281 -11.51 4.11 21.41
CA GLY A 281 -12.14 3.80 22.70
C GLY A 281 -13.56 3.27 22.49
N ASN A 282 -14.06 2.47 23.44
CA ASN A 282 -15.41 1.94 23.37
C ASN A 282 -16.48 2.98 23.79
N ALA A 283 -17.58 3.08 23.02
CA ALA A 283 -18.74 3.90 23.37
C ALA A 283 -19.63 3.18 24.41
N SER A 284 -19.25 3.26 25.69
CA SER A 284 -20.08 2.81 26.82
C SER A 284 -21.46 3.49 26.87
N THR A 285 -22.46 2.82 27.46
CA THR A 285 -23.78 3.42 27.74
C THR A 285 -23.87 4.04 29.14
N TYR A 286 -22.83 3.87 29.96
CA TYR A 286 -22.74 4.36 31.34
C TYR A 286 -21.46 5.19 31.57
N SER A 287 -21.34 5.85 32.72
CA SER A 287 -20.28 6.83 33.06
C SER A 287 -18.85 6.25 33.21
N SER A 288 -18.45 5.33 32.33
CA SER A 288 -17.15 4.64 32.33
C SER A 288 -16.09 5.47 31.58
N TRP A 289 -14.91 5.60 32.19
CA TRP A 289 -13.74 6.31 31.64
C TRP A 289 -12.97 5.39 30.66
N GLY A 290 -13.42 5.30 29.40
CA GLY A 290 -12.72 4.60 28.33
C GLY A 290 -12.11 5.60 27.34
N GLY A 291 -10.78 5.65 27.23
CA GLY A 291 -10.06 6.54 26.30
C GLY A 291 -9.58 5.83 25.02
N ALA A 292 -9.25 6.58 23.99
CA ALA A 292 -8.69 6.01 22.76
C ALA A 292 -7.16 5.92 22.82
N GLY A 293 -6.58 5.08 21.97
CA GLY A 293 -5.15 5.01 21.78
C GLY A 293 -4.63 6.17 20.94
N GLY A 294 -3.45 6.68 21.26
CA GLY A 294 -2.75 7.64 20.41
C GLY A 294 -2.22 6.99 19.13
N GLY A 295 -2.05 7.80 18.08
CA GLY A 295 -1.39 7.39 16.85
C GLY A 295 0.11 7.17 17.04
N GLY A 296 0.67 6.23 16.28
CA GLY A 296 2.09 5.93 16.29
C GLY A 296 2.90 7.02 15.60
N THR A 297 4.17 7.18 15.98
CA THR A 297 5.05 8.16 15.33
C THR A 297 5.45 7.67 13.94
N GLY A 298 5.60 8.58 12.98
CA GLY A 298 6.23 8.26 11.71
C GLY A 298 7.71 7.88 11.87
N GLY A 299 8.19 6.99 11.01
CA GLY A 299 9.59 6.58 10.97
C GLY A 299 10.48 7.65 10.35
N ASN A 300 11.71 7.77 10.80
CA ASN A 300 12.67 8.69 10.18
C ASN A 300 13.07 8.19 8.79
N GLY A 301 13.33 9.11 7.87
CA GLY A 301 13.96 8.80 6.59
C GLY A 301 15.41 8.37 6.75
N GLY A 302 15.89 7.54 5.84
CA GLY A 302 17.28 7.06 5.82
C GLY A 302 18.25 8.14 5.35
N ALA A 303 19.49 8.09 5.82
CA ALA A 303 20.56 8.97 5.34
C ALA A 303 21.13 8.52 3.98
N ALA A 304 21.63 9.44 3.18
CA ALA A 304 22.51 9.13 2.05
C ALA A 304 23.99 9.07 2.48
N GLY A 305 24.82 8.45 1.63
CA GLY A 305 26.28 8.34 1.82
C GLY A 305 27.06 9.58 1.39
N LEU A 306 27.89 9.47 0.36
CA LEU A 306 28.71 10.57 -0.17
C LEU A 306 27.91 11.45 -1.16
N PHE A 307 27.16 10.79 -2.05
CA PHE A 307 26.25 11.41 -3.02
C PHE A 307 24.83 10.84 -2.87
N GLY A 308 23.81 11.69 -2.93
CA GLY A 308 22.39 11.29 -2.89
C GLY A 308 21.62 12.02 -1.79
N ASN A 309 20.30 11.93 -1.79
CA ASN A 309 19.48 12.64 -0.79
C ASN A 309 19.14 11.77 0.39
N GLY A 310 18.85 12.42 1.51
CA GLY A 310 18.12 11.78 2.58
C GLY A 310 16.72 11.36 2.12
N GLY A 311 16.25 10.24 2.67
CA GLY A 311 14.88 9.79 2.46
C GLY A 311 13.89 10.67 3.23
N PRO A 312 12.64 10.80 2.75
CA PRO A 312 11.60 11.51 3.49
C PRO A 312 11.24 10.77 4.79
N GLY A 313 10.85 11.50 5.83
CA GLY A 313 10.25 10.94 7.03
C GLY A 313 8.82 10.47 6.77
N GLY A 314 8.37 9.44 7.49
CA GLY A 314 6.98 9.00 7.47
C GLY A 314 6.11 9.95 8.29
N ALA A 315 4.85 10.11 7.90
CA ALA A 315 3.85 10.81 8.69
C ALA A 315 3.49 10.04 9.97
N GLY A 316 3.05 10.76 10.99
CA GLY A 316 2.47 10.18 12.20
C GLY A 316 1.06 9.65 11.97
N GLY A 317 0.69 8.62 12.71
CA GLY A 317 -0.65 8.05 12.67
C GLY A 317 -1.68 8.95 13.34
N ALA A 318 -2.92 8.92 12.89
CA ALA A 318 -4.00 9.61 13.57
C ALA A 318 -4.28 8.98 14.95
N GLY A 319 -4.76 9.76 15.91
CA GLY A 319 -5.26 9.24 17.18
C GLY A 319 -6.65 8.62 17.05
N GLY A 320 -6.97 7.64 17.89
CA GLY A 320 -8.27 6.96 17.88
C GLY A 320 -9.41 7.83 18.41
N TYR A 321 -10.64 7.49 18.05
CA TYR A 321 -11.84 8.16 18.51
C TYR A 321 -12.15 7.87 19.99
N GLY A 322 -12.50 8.90 20.76
CA GLY A 322 -12.84 8.78 22.17
C GLY A 322 -14.22 8.18 22.43
N GLY A 323 -14.39 7.46 23.55
CA GLY A 323 -15.66 6.86 23.98
C GLY A 323 -16.70 7.86 24.55
N PHE A 324 -17.75 7.32 25.19
CA PHE A 324 -18.91 8.08 25.70
C PHE A 324 -18.56 9.17 26.74
N VAL A 325 -17.65 8.87 27.68
CA VAL A 325 -16.99 9.83 28.59
C VAL A 325 -15.49 9.52 28.55
N GLY A 326 -14.80 9.99 27.50
CA GLY A 326 -13.44 9.55 27.19
C GLY A 326 -12.57 10.62 26.54
N ILE A 327 -11.25 10.48 26.72
CA ILE A 327 -10.23 11.27 26.04
C ILE A 327 -9.90 10.57 24.72
N ALA A 328 -10.01 11.29 23.61
CA ALA A 328 -9.62 10.78 22.30
C ALA A 328 -8.08 10.74 22.15
N GLY A 329 -7.61 9.90 21.25
CA GLY A 329 -6.18 9.63 21.08
C GLY A 329 -5.47 10.84 20.50
N MET A 330 -4.27 11.14 20.98
CA MET A 330 -3.41 12.16 20.34
C MET A 330 -2.90 11.65 18.99
N GLY A 331 -2.70 12.55 18.04
CA GLY A 331 -2.02 12.23 16.80
C GLY A 331 -0.53 11.96 17.04
N GLY A 332 0.04 10.99 16.32
CA GLY A 332 1.46 10.67 16.37
C GLY A 332 2.31 11.76 15.70
N SER A 333 3.53 11.96 16.16
CA SER A 333 4.45 12.90 15.48
C SER A 333 4.94 12.34 14.15
N GLY A 334 5.17 13.21 13.17
CA GLY A 334 5.87 12.85 11.95
C GLY A 334 7.35 12.52 12.20
N GLY A 335 7.90 11.62 11.39
CA GLY A 335 9.30 11.24 11.41
C GLY A 335 10.19 12.31 10.77
N GLY A 336 11.42 12.43 11.24
CA GLY A 336 12.40 13.34 10.64
C GLY A 336 12.84 12.86 9.26
N GLY A 337 13.12 13.78 8.35
CA GLY A 337 13.77 13.47 7.09
C GLY A 337 15.23 13.08 7.29
N GLY A 338 15.73 12.19 6.44
CA GLY A 338 17.11 11.73 6.48
C GLY A 338 18.11 12.80 6.05
N THR A 339 19.38 12.65 6.42
CA THR A 339 20.42 13.58 5.98
C THR A 339 20.82 13.32 4.53
N GLY A 340 21.11 14.39 3.80
CA GLY A 340 21.71 14.32 2.47
C GLY A 340 23.14 13.81 2.50
N GLY A 341 23.65 13.48 1.31
CA GLY A 341 25.00 12.98 1.14
C GLY A 341 26.05 13.98 1.64
N TRP A 342 27.16 13.46 2.18
CA TRP A 342 28.19 14.29 2.79
C TRP A 342 28.79 15.29 1.81
N LEU A 343 29.04 14.90 0.55
CA LEU A 343 29.57 15.82 -0.45
C LEU A 343 28.45 16.54 -1.17
N PHE A 344 27.53 15.81 -1.79
CA PHE A 344 26.38 16.37 -2.50
C PHE A 344 25.09 15.64 -2.16
N GLY A 345 24.08 16.40 -1.78
CA GLY A 345 22.73 15.88 -1.62
C GLY A 345 21.91 16.68 -0.62
N ASN A 346 20.59 16.66 -0.78
CA ASN A 346 19.72 17.35 0.14
C ASN A 346 19.31 16.46 1.28
N GLY A 347 18.84 17.08 2.36
CA GLY A 347 18.01 16.35 3.30
C GLY A 347 16.74 15.79 2.66
N GLY A 348 16.13 14.81 3.32
CA GLY A 348 14.76 14.40 3.05
C GLY A 348 13.77 15.29 3.78
N VAL A 349 12.54 15.41 3.29
CA VAL A 349 11.50 16.18 4.00
C VAL A 349 11.09 15.48 5.29
N GLY A 350 10.70 16.26 6.30
CA GLY A 350 10.04 15.73 7.48
C GLY A 350 8.64 15.21 7.15
N GLY A 351 8.22 14.16 7.83
CA GLY A 351 6.86 13.64 7.71
C GLY A 351 5.86 14.50 8.49
N ASP A 352 4.61 14.50 8.07
CA ASP A 352 3.55 15.27 8.73
C ASP A 352 3.15 14.64 10.08
N GLY A 353 2.67 15.46 11.02
CA GLY A 353 2.05 14.99 12.25
C GLY A 353 0.66 14.42 11.98
N GLY A 354 0.31 13.36 12.69
CA GLY A 354 -1.01 12.75 12.63
C GLY A 354 -2.08 13.65 13.24
N ALA A 355 -3.31 13.56 12.75
CA ALA A 355 -4.43 14.26 13.37
C ALA A 355 -4.77 13.66 14.75
N GLY A 356 -5.21 14.50 15.68
CA GLY A 356 -5.79 14.03 16.92
C GLY A 356 -7.17 13.42 16.69
N GLY A 357 -7.53 12.42 17.49
CA GLY A 357 -8.81 11.74 17.42
C GLY A 357 -9.96 12.62 17.89
N ASN A 358 -11.15 12.42 17.34
CA ASN A 358 -12.34 13.13 17.78
C ASN A 358 -12.95 12.49 19.03
N SER A 359 -13.50 13.31 19.92
CA SER A 359 -14.22 12.84 21.10
C SER A 359 -15.71 12.56 20.81
N GLY A 360 -16.36 11.75 21.66
CA GLY A 360 -17.82 11.55 21.61
C GLY A 360 -18.63 12.80 22.03
N PRO A 361 -19.92 12.90 21.67
CA PRO A 361 -20.72 14.14 21.72
C PRO A 361 -21.18 14.61 23.13
N ASN A 362 -20.71 14.00 24.22
CA ASN A 362 -21.24 14.22 25.57
C ASN A 362 -20.38 15.14 26.47
N LEU A 363 -20.96 15.52 27.62
CA LEU A 363 -20.41 16.44 28.61
C LEU A 363 -19.20 15.81 29.35
N GLY A 364 -17.98 16.26 29.07
CA GLY A 364 -16.75 15.77 29.72
C GLY A 364 -15.70 15.15 28.78
N SER A 365 -15.99 15.03 27.49
CA SER A 365 -15.10 14.38 26.51
C SER A 365 -14.16 15.37 25.81
N TRP A 366 -12.90 14.97 25.66
CA TRP A 366 -11.82 15.80 25.11
C TRP A 366 -11.31 15.20 23.81
N GLY A 367 -11.18 16.01 22.76
CA GLY A 367 -10.49 15.61 21.54
C GLY A 367 -9.00 15.31 21.81
N GLY A 368 -8.34 14.64 20.87
CA GLY A 368 -6.91 14.42 20.92
C GLY A 368 -6.14 15.59 20.30
N SER A 369 -4.98 15.95 20.83
CA SER A 369 -4.12 16.95 20.18
C SER A 369 -3.56 16.43 18.86
N GLY A 370 -3.30 17.34 17.92
CA GLY A 370 -2.58 17.00 16.71
C GLY A 370 -1.11 16.68 17.00
N GLY A 371 -0.55 15.72 16.28
CA GLY A 371 0.86 15.36 16.36
C GLY A 371 1.76 16.42 15.76
N THR A 372 3.00 16.55 16.23
CA THR A 372 3.96 17.49 15.65
C THR A 372 4.48 16.99 14.30
N GLY A 373 4.75 17.90 13.36
CA GLY A 373 5.49 17.57 12.14
C GLY A 373 6.94 17.21 12.42
N GLY A 374 7.50 16.33 11.61
CA GLY A 374 8.88 15.89 11.67
C GLY A 374 9.85 16.95 11.15
N ALA A 375 11.08 16.96 11.66
CA ALA A 375 12.11 17.87 11.16
C ALA A 375 12.52 17.52 9.73
N GLY A 376 12.81 18.53 8.91
CA GLY A 376 13.47 18.34 7.63
C GLY A 376 14.92 17.88 7.82
N GLY A 377 15.39 17.02 6.93
CA GLY A 377 16.76 16.55 6.90
C GLY A 377 17.74 17.66 6.53
N SER A 378 18.95 17.57 7.06
CA SER A 378 20.03 18.50 6.70
C SER A 378 20.88 17.98 5.54
N ALA A 379 21.44 18.86 4.74
CA ALA A 379 22.44 18.53 3.74
C ALA A 379 23.86 18.44 4.33
N GLY A 380 24.78 17.83 3.58
CA GLY A 380 26.19 17.68 3.94
C GLY A 380 27.03 18.94 3.66
N LEU A 381 27.93 18.89 2.67
CA LEU A 381 28.81 19.99 2.28
C LEU A 381 28.15 20.91 1.25
N PHE A 382 27.53 20.31 0.23
CA PHE A 382 26.76 20.96 -0.82
C PHE A 382 25.35 20.37 -0.91
N GLY A 383 24.34 21.22 -1.06
CA GLY A 383 22.94 20.80 -1.16
C GLY A 383 22.09 21.50 -0.11
N ASP A 384 20.78 21.35 -0.19
CA ASP A 384 19.88 22.14 0.65
C ASP A 384 19.28 21.31 1.77
N GLY A 385 18.94 22.01 2.86
CA GLY A 385 18.07 21.45 3.87
C GLY A 385 16.68 21.25 3.30
N ALA A 386 16.00 20.21 3.75
CA ALA A 386 14.64 19.92 3.30
C ALA A 386 13.60 20.52 4.24
N ALA A 387 12.36 20.65 3.74
CA ALA A 387 11.27 21.18 4.53
C ALA A 387 10.92 20.29 5.73
N GLY A 388 10.50 20.90 6.83
CA GLY A 388 9.85 20.21 7.94
C GLY A 388 8.41 19.82 7.58
N GLY A 389 7.93 18.75 8.20
CA GLY A 389 6.55 18.28 8.02
C GLY A 389 5.53 19.18 8.70
N ALA A 390 4.30 19.16 8.21
CA ALA A 390 3.19 19.89 8.82
C ALA A 390 2.82 19.32 10.20
N GLY A 391 2.30 20.15 11.09
CA GLY A 391 1.64 19.69 12.31
C GLY A 391 0.26 19.12 12.00
N GLY A 392 -0.13 18.08 12.72
CA GLY A 392 -1.45 17.47 12.61
C GLY A 392 -2.54 18.36 13.19
N ALA A 393 -3.76 18.25 12.68
CA ALA A 393 -4.90 18.97 13.24
C ALA A 393 -5.28 18.42 14.62
N GLY A 394 -5.76 19.29 15.51
CA GLY A 394 -6.41 18.89 16.76
C GLY A 394 -7.76 18.25 16.48
N GLY A 395 -8.09 17.22 17.25
CA GLY A 395 -9.36 16.52 17.20
C GLY A 395 -10.49 17.32 17.83
N GLN A 396 -11.72 16.99 17.44
CA GLN A 396 -12.91 17.66 17.92
C GLN A 396 -13.22 17.30 19.39
N SER A 397 -13.60 18.29 20.20
CA SER A 397 -13.98 18.11 21.61
C SER A 397 -15.49 18.18 21.84
N GLY A 398 -15.95 17.53 22.91
CA GLY A 398 -17.29 17.72 23.47
C GLY A 398 -17.39 19.04 24.24
N ALA A 399 -18.41 19.17 25.10
CA ALA A 399 -18.78 20.43 25.77
C ALA A 399 -17.72 21.03 26.73
N PHE A 400 -16.58 20.37 26.94
CA PHE A 400 -15.46 20.86 27.74
C PHE A 400 -14.12 20.51 27.08
N GLY A 401 -13.50 21.45 26.36
CA GLY A 401 -12.07 21.33 26.06
C GLY A 401 -11.61 21.96 24.76
N SER A 402 -10.63 22.86 24.85
CA SER A 402 -9.82 23.32 23.72
C SER A 402 -8.68 22.35 23.48
N ILE A 403 -8.51 21.87 22.26
CA ILE A 403 -7.44 20.96 21.92
C ILE A 403 -6.62 21.54 20.77
N SER A 404 -5.30 21.59 20.97
CA SER A 404 -4.40 22.27 20.05
C SER A 404 -4.08 21.44 18.81
N GLY A 405 -3.88 22.13 17.70
CA GLY A 405 -3.15 21.59 16.56
C GLY A 405 -1.69 21.34 16.92
N GLY A 406 -1.07 20.38 16.25
CA GLY A 406 0.35 20.07 16.41
C GLY A 406 1.24 21.15 15.82
N ALA A 407 2.43 21.32 16.37
CA ALA A 407 3.42 22.23 15.79
C ALA A 407 3.97 21.68 14.46
N GLY A 408 4.29 22.56 13.52
CA GLY A 408 5.04 22.20 12.33
C GLY A 408 6.51 21.88 12.66
N GLY A 409 7.10 20.98 11.89
CA GLY A 409 8.49 20.57 12.05
C GLY A 409 9.47 21.64 11.57
N PRO A 410 10.66 21.76 12.18
CA PRO A 410 11.67 22.69 11.68
C PRO A 410 12.21 22.22 10.32
N GLY A 411 12.57 23.16 9.46
CA GLY A 411 13.30 22.87 8.23
C GLY A 411 14.75 22.49 8.51
N GLY A 412 15.30 21.62 7.67
CA GLY A 412 16.67 21.15 7.79
C GLY A 412 17.70 22.20 7.38
N HIS A 413 18.94 22.01 7.81
CA HIS A 413 20.02 22.95 7.49
C HIS A 413 20.55 22.72 6.06
N GLY A 414 20.88 23.82 5.38
CA GLY A 414 21.63 23.80 4.13
C GLY A 414 23.05 23.25 4.34
N GLY A 415 23.65 22.80 3.23
CA GLY A 415 24.98 22.23 3.22
C GLY A 415 26.01 23.21 3.76
N TRP A 416 26.97 22.72 4.52
CA TRP A 416 27.88 23.55 5.32
C TRP A 416 28.58 24.64 4.49
N LEU A 417 28.98 24.37 3.24
CA LEU A 417 29.59 25.38 2.38
C LEU A 417 28.55 26.11 1.54
N ILE A 418 27.76 25.37 0.76
CA ILE A 418 26.75 25.92 -0.14
C ILE A 418 25.44 25.16 0.04
N GLY A 419 24.38 25.89 0.33
CA GLY A 419 23.04 25.32 0.40
C GLY A 419 22.04 26.24 1.07
N ASN A 420 20.79 26.23 0.60
CA ASN A 420 19.72 26.91 1.31
C ASN A 420 19.25 26.07 2.51
N GLY A 421 18.77 26.75 3.55
CA GLY A 421 18.02 26.08 4.61
C GLY A 421 16.62 25.69 4.12
N GLY A 422 16.11 24.57 4.64
CA GLY A 422 14.77 24.09 4.32
C GLY A 422 13.68 24.91 5.01
N ALA A 423 12.48 24.95 4.44
CA ALA A 423 11.35 25.63 5.05
C ALA A 423 10.87 24.92 6.34
N GLY A 424 10.38 25.68 7.31
CA GLY A 424 9.63 25.12 8.43
C GLY A 424 8.26 24.66 7.98
N GLY A 425 7.79 23.53 8.52
CA GLY A 425 6.46 23.01 8.26
C GLY A 425 5.38 23.88 8.89
N PRO A 426 4.17 23.95 8.32
CA PRO A 426 3.07 24.71 8.91
C PRO A 426 2.56 24.02 10.19
N GLY A 427 2.03 24.81 11.12
CA GLY A 427 1.31 24.30 12.29
C GLY A 427 -0.07 23.77 11.93
N GLY A 428 -0.54 22.77 12.66
CA GLY A 428 -1.85 22.15 12.47
C GLY A 428 -2.98 23.03 13.01
N ALA A 429 -4.19 22.88 12.47
CA ALA A 429 -5.36 23.60 12.95
C ALA A 429 -5.78 23.14 14.36
N GLY A 430 -6.32 24.05 15.17
CA GLY A 430 -6.92 23.73 16.47
C GLY A 430 -8.25 22.97 16.32
N GLY A 431 -8.59 22.15 17.30
CA GLY A 431 -9.83 21.38 17.31
C GLY A 431 -11.07 22.26 17.51
N ALA A 432 -12.13 21.99 16.75
CA ALA A 432 -13.44 22.63 16.90
C ALA A 432 -14.37 21.77 17.80
N PRO A 433 -15.40 22.37 18.44
CA PRO A 433 -16.38 21.60 19.20
C PRO A 433 -17.28 20.76 18.28
N ALA A 434 -17.74 19.62 18.79
CA ALA A 434 -18.61 18.70 18.05
C ALA A 434 -19.98 19.33 17.72
N PRO A 435 -20.50 19.20 16.47
CA PRO A 435 -21.81 19.74 16.11
C PRO A 435 -22.95 19.04 16.86
N GLY A 436 -23.79 19.79 17.61
CA GLY A 436 -25.02 19.27 18.21
C GLY A 436 -25.17 19.39 19.75
N THR A 437 -24.24 20.04 20.44
CA THR A 437 -24.35 20.36 21.89
C THR A 437 -25.33 21.51 22.20
N SER A 438 -25.93 22.12 21.18
CA SER A 438 -26.68 23.39 21.18
C SER A 438 -28.03 23.41 21.93
N GLY A 439 -28.33 22.43 22.77
CA GLY A 439 -29.64 22.26 23.40
C GLY A 439 -29.71 22.30 24.93
N ARG A 440 -28.59 22.47 25.65
CA ARG A 440 -28.59 22.37 27.13
C ARG A 440 -28.53 23.77 27.78
N PRO A 441 -29.50 24.18 28.62
CA PRO A 441 -29.68 25.58 29.05
C PRO A 441 -28.68 26.10 30.11
N TRP A 442 -27.67 25.32 30.49
CA TRP A 442 -26.82 25.64 31.64
C TRP A 442 -25.43 26.09 31.17
N GLY A 443 -25.19 27.40 31.20
CA GLY A 443 -23.98 28.07 31.71
C GLY A 443 -22.57 27.80 31.15
N ASN A 444 -22.36 27.00 30.11
CA ASN A 444 -21.00 26.55 29.76
C ASN A 444 -20.37 27.34 28.60
N VAL A 445 -19.07 27.66 28.72
CA VAL A 445 -18.28 28.35 27.68
C VAL A 445 -17.48 27.31 26.88
N GLU A 446 -17.83 27.13 25.60
CA GLU A 446 -17.03 26.35 24.66
C GLU A 446 -15.88 27.21 24.12
N TYR A 447 -14.66 26.69 24.14
CA TYR A 447 -13.47 27.39 23.64
C TYR A 447 -12.90 26.61 22.46
N GLY A 448 -12.75 27.27 21.32
CA GLY A 448 -12.05 26.67 20.19
C GLY A 448 -10.59 26.32 20.53
N GLY A 449 -10.07 25.25 19.94
CA GLY A 449 -8.68 24.81 20.10
C GLY A 449 -7.68 25.81 19.55
N THR A 450 -6.49 25.94 20.15
CA THR A 450 -5.46 26.81 19.58
C THR A 450 -4.80 26.16 18.36
N GLY A 451 -4.51 26.95 17.32
CA GLY A 451 -3.69 26.50 16.21
C GLY A 451 -2.26 26.17 16.66
N GLY A 452 -1.63 25.20 16.01
CA GLY A 452 -0.25 24.81 16.25
C GLY A 452 0.73 25.87 15.74
N THR A 453 1.91 25.97 16.34
CA THR A 453 2.95 26.89 15.88
C THR A 453 3.58 26.39 14.58
N GLY A 454 3.90 27.29 13.66
CA GLY A 454 4.71 26.94 12.49
C GLY A 454 6.16 26.62 12.88
N GLY A 455 6.78 25.71 12.13
CA GLY A 455 8.17 25.29 12.33
C GLY A 455 9.17 26.38 11.93
N ALA A 456 10.35 26.39 12.54
CA ALA A 456 11.41 27.31 12.13
C ALA A 456 12.00 26.89 10.77
N GLY A 457 12.38 27.86 9.95
CA GLY A 457 13.18 27.60 8.76
C GLY A 457 14.63 27.24 9.13
N GLY A 458 15.23 26.37 8.33
CA GLY A 458 16.60 25.92 8.51
C GLY A 458 17.62 27.01 8.16
N THR A 459 18.81 26.92 8.75
CA THR A 459 19.91 27.84 8.42
C THR A 459 20.53 27.48 7.08
N ALA A 460 21.01 28.48 6.36
CA ALA A 460 21.78 28.29 5.13
C ALA A 460 23.21 27.80 5.40
N GLY A 461 23.89 27.42 4.32
CA GLY A 461 25.32 27.18 4.28
C GLY A 461 26.15 28.40 4.65
N TRP A 462 27.37 28.13 5.09
CA TRP A 462 28.30 29.15 5.59
C TRP A 462 28.69 30.15 4.50
N LEU A 463 29.10 29.69 3.31
CA LEU A 463 29.58 30.56 2.24
C LEU A 463 28.42 31.15 1.43
N TYR A 464 27.52 30.29 0.91
CA TYR A 464 26.41 30.72 0.06
C TYR A 464 25.12 29.95 0.34
N GLY A 465 24.02 30.68 0.48
CA GLY A 465 22.69 30.11 0.56
C GLY A 465 21.72 31.02 1.30
N ASN A 466 20.44 30.86 1.00
CA ASN A 466 19.37 31.56 1.68
C ASN A 466 18.90 30.76 2.90
N GLY A 467 18.53 31.45 3.97
CA GLY A 467 17.87 30.80 5.08
C GLY A 467 16.47 30.32 4.68
N GLY A 468 16.01 29.21 5.26
CA GLY A 468 14.69 28.65 4.98
C GLY A 468 13.57 29.52 5.53
N ALA A 469 12.42 29.55 4.86
CA ALA A 469 11.25 30.26 5.40
C ALA A 469 10.73 29.59 6.68
N GLY A 470 10.19 30.37 7.60
CA GLY A 470 9.43 29.82 8.72
C GLY A 470 8.06 29.34 8.27
N GLY A 471 7.56 28.26 8.88
CA GLY A 471 6.25 27.69 8.58
C GLY A 471 5.12 28.59 9.09
N ALA A 472 3.96 28.55 8.43
CA ALA A 472 2.79 29.28 8.90
C ALA A 472 2.27 28.70 10.23
N GLY A 473 1.69 29.55 11.07
CA GLY A 473 0.91 29.09 12.22
C GLY A 473 -0.42 28.48 11.77
N GLY A 474 -0.88 27.45 12.50
CA GLY A 474 -2.15 26.80 12.24
C GLY A 474 -3.33 27.69 12.63
N ALA A 475 -4.47 27.53 11.98
CA ALA A 475 -5.68 28.25 12.35
C ALA A 475 -6.19 27.80 13.73
N GLY A 476 -6.77 28.72 14.50
CA GLY A 476 -7.54 28.37 15.69
C GLY A 476 -8.84 27.66 15.33
N GLY A 477 -9.30 26.77 16.19
CA GLY A 477 -10.59 26.10 16.04
C GLY A 477 -11.74 27.07 16.29
N ASP A 478 -12.82 26.91 15.54
CA ASP A 478 -14.04 27.70 15.74
C ASP A 478 -14.76 27.30 17.04
N SER A 479 -15.68 28.14 17.52
CA SER A 479 -16.63 27.79 18.58
C SER A 479 -18.07 27.85 18.06
N ALA A 480 -18.93 26.92 18.50
CA ALA A 480 -20.31 26.79 18.01
C ALA A 480 -21.37 27.31 19.01
N PHE A 481 -20.98 27.68 20.25
CA PHE A 481 -21.90 28.05 21.33
C PHE A 481 -22.14 29.56 21.48
N PHE A 482 -23.32 29.95 21.97
CA PHE A 482 -23.83 31.33 22.06
C PHE A 482 -22.88 32.35 22.73
N ALA A 483 -21.98 31.91 23.62
CA ALA A 483 -21.00 32.74 24.34
C ALA A 483 -19.54 32.19 24.29
N GLY A 484 -19.24 31.22 23.42
CA GLY A 484 -17.91 30.60 23.34
C GLY A 484 -16.93 31.39 22.48
N THR A 485 -15.69 31.63 22.93
CA THR A 485 -14.67 32.30 22.10
C THR A 485 -13.98 31.31 21.17
N GLY A 486 -13.68 31.75 19.95
CA GLY A 486 -12.87 30.94 19.04
C GLY A 486 -11.45 30.77 19.57
N GLY A 487 -10.76 29.72 19.13
CA GLY A 487 -9.39 29.43 19.51
C GLY A 487 -8.40 30.40 18.88
N ASN A 488 -7.29 30.68 19.56
CA ASN A 488 -6.25 31.53 18.98
C ASN A 488 -5.55 30.81 17.83
N GLY A 489 -5.18 31.55 16.79
CA GLY A 489 -4.27 31.06 15.75
C GLY A 489 -2.87 30.82 16.32
N GLY A 490 -2.18 29.82 15.76
CA GLY A 490 -0.81 29.52 16.12
C GLY A 490 0.16 30.58 15.60
N THR A 491 1.30 30.75 16.27
CA THR A 491 2.33 31.68 15.79
C THR A 491 3.04 31.11 14.56
N GLY A 492 3.40 31.97 13.60
CA GLY A 492 4.29 31.62 12.51
C GLY A 492 5.70 31.31 13.02
N GLY A 493 6.37 30.38 12.36
CA GLY A 493 7.75 30.00 12.68
C GLY A 493 8.75 31.05 12.22
N ASN A 494 9.91 31.12 12.86
CA ASN A 494 10.95 32.06 12.45
C ASN A 494 11.63 31.60 11.16
N GLY A 495 12.04 32.55 10.32
CA GLY A 495 12.88 32.27 9.17
C GLY A 495 14.31 31.92 9.59
N GLY A 496 14.95 31.04 8.85
CA GLY A 496 16.33 30.64 9.05
C GLY A 496 17.33 31.72 8.62
N ALA A 497 18.52 31.71 9.22
CA ALA A 497 19.56 32.68 8.89
C ALA A 497 20.37 32.27 7.65
N ALA A 498 20.73 33.25 6.82
CA ALA A 498 21.89 33.13 5.92
C ALA A 498 23.17 33.49 6.70
N GLN A 499 24.32 32.94 6.29
CA GLN A 499 25.57 33.13 7.00
C GLN A 499 26.46 34.21 6.36
N LEU A 500 27.12 33.94 5.23
CA LEU A 500 28.02 34.89 4.56
C LEU A 500 27.37 35.60 3.37
N ILE A 501 26.92 34.86 2.36
CA ILE A 501 26.26 35.37 1.14
C ILE A 501 24.88 34.71 1.01
N GLY A 502 23.82 35.53 0.93
CA GLY A 502 22.44 35.07 0.78
C GLY A 502 21.45 35.88 1.63
N ALA A 503 20.16 35.71 1.36
CA ALA A 503 19.09 36.34 2.12
C ALA A 503 18.67 35.45 3.30
N GLY A 504 18.28 36.06 4.42
CA GLY A 504 17.62 35.32 5.49
C GLY A 504 16.24 34.87 5.03
N GLY A 505 15.76 33.77 5.60
CA GLY A 505 14.42 33.27 5.32
C GLY A 505 13.36 34.21 5.87
N VAL A 506 12.22 34.32 5.19
CA VAL A 506 11.08 35.07 5.72
C VAL A 506 10.48 34.32 6.91
N GLY A 507 9.97 35.05 7.90
CA GLY A 507 9.18 34.44 8.97
C GLY A 507 7.82 33.97 8.44
N GLY A 508 7.29 32.91 9.02
CA GLY A 508 5.97 32.39 8.67
C GLY A 508 4.86 33.34 9.10
N VAL A 509 3.76 33.34 8.37
CA VAL A 509 2.56 34.08 8.79
C VAL A 509 1.93 33.44 10.02
N GLY A 510 1.34 34.23 10.90
CA GLY A 510 0.54 33.71 12.01
C GLY A 510 -0.77 33.11 11.50
N GLY A 511 -1.28 32.10 12.19
CA GLY A 511 -2.56 31.49 11.87
C GLY A 511 -3.73 32.40 12.19
N ALA A 512 -4.82 32.30 11.44
CA ALA A 512 -6.05 33.02 11.77
C ALA A 512 -6.67 32.49 13.07
N GLY A 513 -7.22 33.37 13.89
CA GLY A 513 -8.03 32.97 15.03
C GLY A 513 -9.38 32.39 14.59
N GLY A 514 -9.85 31.38 15.30
CA GLY A 514 -11.13 30.73 15.04
C GLY A 514 -12.31 31.66 15.27
N ALA A 515 -13.40 31.45 14.54
CA ALA A 515 -14.64 32.18 14.72
C ALA A 515 -15.23 31.95 16.12
N GLY A 516 -15.70 33.03 16.75
CA GLY A 516 -16.49 32.96 17.97
C GLY A 516 -17.97 32.69 17.68
N GLY A 517 -18.73 32.32 18.72
CA GLY A 517 -20.19 32.29 18.65
C GLY A 517 -20.80 33.68 18.39
N PRO A 518 -22.11 33.77 18.10
CA PRO A 518 -22.77 35.00 17.65
C PRO A 518 -22.68 36.21 18.60
N TYR A 519 -22.30 36.01 19.87
CA TYR A 519 -22.08 37.06 20.87
C TYR A 519 -20.69 37.02 21.53
N ALA A 520 -19.74 36.25 20.98
CA ALA A 520 -18.41 36.07 21.54
C ALA A 520 -17.31 36.51 20.58
N TYR A 521 -16.13 36.81 21.15
CA TYR A 521 -14.99 37.25 20.37
C TYR A 521 -14.41 36.10 19.53
N ARG A 522 -14.01 36.43 18.30
CA ARG A 522 -13.09 35.62 17.51
C ARG A 522 -11.81 35.40 18.32
N GLY A 523 -11.19 34.24 18.17
CA GLY A 523 -9.84 34.01 18.67
C GLY A 523 -8.86 35.03 18.09
N ALA A 524 -7.77 35.29 18.80
CA ALA A 524 -6.73 36.17 18.28
C ALA A 524 -5.99 35.49 17.12
N ASP A 525 -5.65 36.26 16.08
CA ASP A 525 -4.70 35.80 15.07
C ASP A 525 -3.33 35.59 15.72
N GLY A 526 -2.60 34.56 15.29
CA GLY A 526 -1.26 34.29 15.74
C GLY A 526 -0.29 35.39 15.29
N LEU A 527 0.78 35.58 16.05
CA LEU A 527 1.87 36.45 15.63
C LEU A 527 2.63 35.81 14.45
N GLY A 528 3.03 36.63 13.48
CA GLY A 528 3.98 36.20 12.45
C GLY A 528 5.36 35.92 13.05
N GLY A 529 6.08 34.98 12.45
CA GLY A 529 7.46 34.69 12.79
C GLY A 529 8.40 35.81 12.35
N VAL A 530 9.56 35.87 12.98
CA VAL A 530 10.59 36.86 12.65
C VAL A 530 11.39 36.36 11.44
N ALA A 531 11.71 37.27 10.51
CA ALA A 531 12.62 36.94 9.41
C ALA A 531 14.02 36.61 9.93
N GLY A 532 14.69 35.66 9.29
CA GLY A 532 16.06 35.31 9.57
C GLY A 532 17.03 36.40 9.14
N ALA A 533 18.21 36.42 9.77
CA ALA A 533 19.26 37.35 9.41
C ALA A 533 19.79 37.09 7.99
N GLY A 534 19.97 38.15 7.21
CA GLY A 534 20.68 38.09 5.93
C GLY A 534 22.19 37.89 6.10
N GLY A 535 22.84 37.39 5.05
CA GLY A 535 24.28 37.18 5.04
C GLY A 535 25.06 38.48 5.21
N ARG A 536 26.25 38.37 5.80
CA ARG A 536 27.13 39.52 6.13
C ARG A 536 27.57 40.36 4.93
N LEU A 537 27.37 39.87 3.70
CA LEU A 537 27.74 40.52 2.43
C LEU A 537 26.54 40.82 1.50
N SER A 538 25.29 40.83 2.00
CA SER A 538 24.06 40.95 1.18
C SER A 538 24.06 42.16 0.21
N GLY A 539 24.18 41.88 -1.10
CA GLY A 539 24.16 42.90 -2.17
C GLY A 539 24.66 42.41 -3.54
N GLY A 540 23.95 41.47 -4.18
CA GLY A 540 24.20 41.12 -5.59
C GLY A 540 23.47 39.83 -6.00
N ALA A 541 22.39 39.96 -6.77
CA ALA A 541 21.80 38.79 -7.44
C ALA A 541 22.83 38.23 -8.46
N PRO A 542 23.14 36.92 -8.45
CA PRO A 542 24.05 36.31 -9.41
C PRO A 542 23.42 36.21 -10.81
N PRO A 543 24.21 36.00 -11.88
CA PRO A 543 23.74 36.02 -13.26
C PRO A 543 22.68 34.93 -13.51
N GLU A 544 21.49 35.36 -13.90
CA GLU A 544 20.39 34.48 -14.29
C GLU A 544 20.59 33.98 -15.72
N PHE A 545 20.42 32.69 -15.95
CA PHE A 545 20.38 32.10 -17.29
C PHE A 545 18.95 31.61 -17.53
N PHE A 546 18.25 32.24 -18.48
CA PHE A 546 16.82 32.01 -18.76
C PHE A 546 15.87 32.22 -17.55
N GLY A 547 16.14 33.22 -16.70
CA GLY A 547 15.24 33.58 -15.58
C GLY A 547 15.26 32.60 -14.40
N ARG A 548 16.31 31.77 -14.31
CA ARG A 548 16.60 30.89 -13.18
C ARG A 548 18.08 31.08 -12.78
N PRO A 549 18.44 30.89 -11.50
CA PRO A 549 19.84 30.95 -11.08
C PRO A 549 20.66 29.86 -11.77
N LEU A 550 21.95 30.09 -12.02
CA LEU A 550 22.84 29.06 -12.55
C LEU A 550 22.99 27.89 -11.55
N ILE A 551 23.11 28.24 -10.26
CA ILE A 551 23.28 27.32 -9.14
C ILE A 551 22.36 27.77 -7.98
N GLY A 552 21.67 26.83 -7.35
CA GLY A 552 20.82 27.04 -6.17
C GLY A 552 19.44 26.42 -6.35
N ASN A 553 18.77 26.01 -5.28
CA ASN A 553 17.45 25.40 -5.45
C ASN A 553 16.35 26.39 -5.81
N GLY A 554 15.24 25.84 -6.29
CA GLY A 554 14.02 26.57 -6.46
C GLY A 554 13.40 26.91 -5.10
N ALA A 555 12.74 28.06 -5.04
CA ALA A 555 12.05 28.49 -3.82
C ALA A 555 10.85 27.58 -3.54
N ASP A 556 10.67 27.15 -2.30
CA ASP A 556 9.46 26.42 -1.91
C ASP A 556 8.20 27.30 -2.08
N GLY A 557 7.07 26.66 -2.34
CA GLY A 557 5.76 27.32 -2.29
C GLY A 557 5.52 27.88 -0.88
N THR A 558 4.97 29.08 -0.80
CA THR A 558 4.73 29.80 0.47
C THR A 558 3.25 30.06 0.75
N SER A 559 2.41 30.02 -0.28
CA SER A 559 0.96 30.18 -0.18
C SER A 559 0.24 28.86 -0.42
N PRO A 560 -0.96 28.62 0.14
CA PRO A 560 -1.64 27.35 -0.01
C PRO A 560 -1.79 26.91 -1.48
N GLY A 561 -1.36 25.69 -1.77
CA GLY A 561 -1.37 25.11 -3.12
C GLY A 561 -0.35 25.71 -4.09
N GLN A 562 0.54 26.60 -3.65
CA GLN A 562 1.57 27.19 -4.50
C GLN A 562 2.62 26.14 -4.87
N ALA A 563 2.92 26.01 -6.16
CA ALA A 563 3.99 25.14 -6.62
C ALA A 563 5.37 25.64 -6.16
N GLY A 564 6.28 24.70 -5.94
CA GLY A 564 7.69 24.98 -5.74
C GLY A 564 8.32 25.53 -7.02
N GLY A 565 9.15 26.55 -6.85
CA GLY A 565 9.97 27.12 -7.90
C GLY A 565 10.97 26.10 -8.44
N PRO A 566 11.46 26.28 -9.66
CA PRO A 566 12.36 25.33 -10.28
C PRO A 566 13.82 25.59 -9.86
N GLY A 567 14.64 24.55 -9.79
CA GLY A 567 16.05 24.60 -9.37
C GLY A 567 16.97 25.44 -10.26
N GLY A 568 18.23 25.55 -9.90
CA GLY A 568 19.24 26.23 -10.70
C GLY A 568 19.53 25.46 -11.97
N TRP A 569 19.88 26.15 -13.05
CA TRP A 569 19.97 25.57 -14.39
C TRP A 569 21.02 24.45 -14.49
N LEU A 570 22.19 24.63 -13.84
CA LEU A 570 23.26 23.63 -13.80
C LEU A 570 23.19 22.75 -12.55
N TYR A 571 23.05 23.36 -11.38
CA TYR A 571 22.99 22.63 -10.12
C TYR A 571 21.93 23.22 -9.20
N GLY A 572 20.99 22.40 -8.77
CA GLY A 572 19.94 22.83 -7.88
C GLY A 572 18.68 22.01 -8.04
N ASN A 573 18.07 21.73 -6.91
CA ASN A 573 16.83 20.98 -6.80
C ASN A 573 15.66 21.91 -7.01
N GLY A 574 14.51 21.36 -7.39
CA GLY A 574 13.29 22.13 -7.31
C GLY A 574 12.86 22.38 -5.86
N GLY A 575 12.14 23.47 -5.64
CA GLY A 575 11.51 23.75 -4.36
C GLY A 575 10.30 22.85 -4.14
N ASN A 576 9.92 22.64 -2.88
CA ASN A 576 8.73 21.88 -2.51
C ASN A 576 7.46 22.70 -2.80
N GLY A 577 6.37 22.02 -3.16
CA GLY A 577 5.05 22.65 -3.23
C GLY A 577 4.46 22.87 -1.84
N ALA A 578 3.73 23.97 -1.68
CA ALA A 578 3.02 24.28 -0.44
C ALA A 578 1.77 23.39 -0.27
N PRO A 579 1.41 23.00 0.96
CA PRO A 579 0.14 22.33 1.21
C PRO A 579 -1.07 23.16 0.77
N GLY A 580 -2.15 22.51 0.33
CA GLY A 580 -3.39 23.17 -0.06
C GLY A 580 -4.25 23.59 1.15
N ALA A 581 -5.05 24.64 0.98
CA ALA A 581 -6.14 24.97 1.91
C ALA A 581 -7.34 24.04 1.63
N GLY A 582 -8.36 24.01 2.50
CA GLY A 582 -9.55 23.16 2.30
C GLY A 582 -10.13 23.25 0.88
N GLY A 583 -10.32 22.10 0.22
CA GLY A 583 -10.79 22.02 -1.17
C GLY A 583 -9.76 22.41 -2.25
N GLN A 584 -8.54 22.79 -1.86
CA GLN A 584 -7.49 23.24 -2.77
C GLN A 584 -6.37 22.19 -2.85
N PRO A 585 -5.89 21.82 -4.06
CA PRO A 585 -4.81 20.87 -4.20
C PRO A 585 -3.51 21.38 -3.60
N GLY A 586 -2.65 20.45 -3.21
CA GLY A 586 -1.27 20.75 -2.85
C GLY A 586 -0.49 21.27 -4.06
N GLY A 587 0.46 22.17 -3.81
CA GLY A 587 1.33 22.70 -4.86
C GLY A 587 2.23 21.59 -5.41
N ALA A 588 2.49 21.61 -6.71
CA ALA A 588 3.47 20.70 -7.29
C ALA A 588 4.88 21.04 -6.80
N GLY A 589 5.74 20.04 -6.65
CA GLY A 589 7.16 20.25 -6.47
C GLY A 589 7.81 20.80 -7.74
N GLY A 590 8.79 21.69 -7.56
CA GLY A 590 9.56 22.26 -8.64
C GLY A 590 10.47 21.22 -9.30
N ALA A 591 10.76 21.40 -10.58
CA ALA A 591 11.74 20.59 -11.27
C ALA A 591 13.18 21.05 -10.98
N ALA A 592 14.12 20.12 -10.90
CA ALA A 592 15.55 20.44 -10.89
C ALA A 592 16.06 20.99 -12.25
N GLY A 593 17.32 21.39 -12.31
CA GLY A 593 18.02 21.72 -13.56
C GLY A 593 18.75 20.53 -14.18
N LEU A 594 20.02 20.68 -14.53
CA LEU A 594 20.86 19.61 -15.07
C LEU A 594 21.22 18.56 -14.01
N ILE A 595 21.62 19.02 -12.82
CA ILE A 595 21.95 18.18 -11.66
C ILE A 595 21.14 18.67 -10.46
N GLY A 596 20.44 17.76 -9.78
CA GLY A 596 19.59 18.07 -8.64
C GLY A 596 18.33 17.24 -8.65
N ASN A 597 17.51 17.33 -7.63
CA ASN A 597 16.34 16.52 -7.42
C ASN A 597 15.07 17.33 -7.57
N GLY A 598 13.98 16.67 -7.92
CA GLY A 598 12.68 17.30 -7.86
C GLY A 598 12.34 17.69 -6.44
N GLY A 599 11.66 18.83 -6.28
CA GLY A 599 11.02 19.17 -5.02
C GLY A 599 9.82 18.26 -4.77
N ASN A 600 9.40 18.11 -3.53
CA ASN A 600 8.24 17.29 -3.20
C ASN A 600 6.94 18.05 -3.47
N GLY A 601 5.87 17.35 -3.81
CA GLY A 601 4.54 17.92 -3.86
C GLY A 601 4.00 18.23 -2.47
N GLY A 602 3.28 19.33 -2.33
CA GLY A 602 2.58 19.68 -1.10
C GLY A 602 1.38 18.77 -0.86
N ALA A 603 1.00 18.57 0.40
CA ALA A 603 -0.22 17.84 0.72
C ALA A 603 -1.47 18.58 0.21
N GLY A 604 -2.51 17.85 -0.20
CA GLY A 604 -3.80 18.43 -0.52
C GLY A 604 -4.50 18.95 0.74
N GLY A 605 -5.21 20.07 0.62
CA GLY A 605 -6.15 20.44 1.69
C GLY A 605 -7.36 19.53 1.69
N ALA A 606 -8.24 19.65 2.68
CA ALA A 606 -9.35 18.72 2.88
C ALA A 606 -10.14 18.40 1.59
N GLY A 607 -10.23 17.12 1.24
CA GLY A 607 -10.88 16.56 0.05
C GLY A 607 -10.18 16.83 -1.29
N ALA A 608 -9.03 17.50 -1.29
CA ALA A 608 -8.31 17.90 -2.50
C ALA A 608 -7.03 17.08 -2.71
N ALA A 609 -6.60 16.98 -3.96
CA ALA A 609 -5.46 16.14 -4.31
C ALA A 609 -4.13 16.69 -3.77
N GLY A 610 -3.19 15.80 -3.47
CA GLY A 610 -1.81 16.17 -3.23
C GLY A 610 -1.13 16.68 -4.50
N GLY A 611 -0.14 17.54 -4.34
CA GLY A 611 0.67 18.05 -5.44
C GLY A 611 1.58 16.97 -6.02
N ALA A 612 1.84 17.00 -7.31
CA ALA A 612 2.82 16.09 -7.91
C ALA A 612 4.25 16.42 -7.42
N GLY A 613 5.10 15.41 -7.30
CA GLY A 613 6.54 15.59 -7.11
C GLY A 613 7.19 16.18 -8.36
N GLY A 614 8.19 17.02 -8.16
CA GLY A 614 8.95 17.64 -9.22
C GLY A 614 9.87 16.66 -9.95
N ALA A 615 10.24 16.97 -11.18
CA ALA A 615 11.20 16.17 -11.92
C ALA A 615 12.62 16.32 -11.36
N GLY A 616 13.35 15.21 -11.31
CA GLY A 616 14.79 15.18 -11.06
C GLY A 616 15.59 15.82 -12.18
N GLY A 617 16.88 16.02 -11.93
CA GLY A 617 17.79 16.70 -12.83
C GLY A 617 17.96 15.92 -14.10
N TRP A 618 18.07 16.62 -15.23
CA TRP A 618 18.12 15.97 -16.54
C TRP A 618 19.25 14.95 -16.66
N LEU A 619 20.43 15.26 -16.10
CA LEU A 619 21.58 14.36 -16.08
C LEU A 619 21.58 13.51 -14.80
N PHE A 620 21.64 14.15 -13.63
CA PHE A 620 21.67 13.46 -12.34
C PHE A 620 20.61 14.01 -11.39
N GLY A 621 19.83 13.10 -10.82
CA GLY A 621 19.02 13.34 -9.65
C GLY A 621 17.63 12.73 -9.74
N ASN A 622 17.02 12.62 -8.58
CA ASN A 622 15.81 11.84 -8.36
C ASN A 622 14.58 12.72 -8.52
N GLY A 623 13.47 12.10 -8.90
CA GLY A 623 12.18 12.77 -8.80
C GLY A 623 11.78 13.02 -7.35
N GLY A 624 11.05 14.10 -7.13
CA GLY A 624 10.46 14.41 -5.82
C GLY A 624 9.27 13.50 -5.51
N ALA A 625 8.96 13.30 -4.23
CA ALA A 625 7.76 12.57 -3.83
C ALA A 625 6.49 13.36 -4.15
N GLY A 626 5.41 12.65 -4.50
CA GLY A 626 4.08 13.24 -4.55
C GLY A 626 3.54 13.56 -3.16
N GLY A 627 2.79 14.64 -3.03
CA GLY A 627 2.12 15.01 -1.79
C GLY A 627 0.93 14.11 -1.51
N ASN A 628 0.58 13.93 -0.23
CA ASN A 628 -0.61 13.17 0.14
C ASN A 628 -1.89 13.93 -0.23
N GLY A 629 -2.96 13.22 -0.59
CA GLY A 629 -4.28 13.81 -0.74
C GLY A 629 -4.88 14.19 0.61
N GLY A 630 -5.65 15.27 0.65
CA GLY A 630 -6.28 15.73 1.87
C GLY A 630 -7.51 14.92 2.24
N ASN A 631 -7.72 14.69 3.53
CA ASN A 631 -8.88 13.94 4.03
C ASN A 631 -10.19 14.65 3.69
N GLY A 632 -11.21 13.89 3.31
CA GLY A 632 -12.54 14.35 2.99
C GLY A 632 -13.21 15.03 4.17
N VAL A 633 -13.97 16.09 3.88
CA VAL A 633 -14.72 16.83 4.90
C VAL A 633 -15.95 16.02 5.29
N ALA A 634 -16.26 15.91 6.58
CA ALA A 634 -17.50 15.28 7.01
C ALA A 634 -18.73 16.02 6.46
N GLY A 635 -19.78 15.27 6.10
CA GLY A 635 -21.01 15.83 5.57
C GLY A 635 -21.75 16.69 6.59
N LEU A 636 -22.36 17.78 6.12
CA LEU A 636 -23.35 18.52 6.91
C LEU A 636 -24.66 17.73 7.00
N PRO A 637 -25.55 18.02 7.96
CA PRO A 637 -26.82 17.30 8.08
C PRO A 637 -27.59 17.25 6.74
N GLY A 638 -27.98 16.05 6.32
CA GLY A 638 -28.65 15.81 5.03
C GLY A 638 -27.73 15.69 3.82
N PHE A 639 -26.40 15.78 3.99
CA PHE A 639 -25.41 15.66 2.93
C PHE A 639 -24.41 14.51 3.16
N ASN A 640 -23.94 13.93 2.06
CA ASN A 640 -22.92 12.88 2.06
C ASN A 640 -21.58 13.41 2.60
N GLY A 641 -20.73 12.47 3.03
CA GLY A 641 -19.35 12.77 3.36
C GLY A 641 -18.57 13.18 2.11
N GLY A 642 -17.67 14.13 2.25
CA GLY A 642 -16.75 14.52 1.19
C GLY A 642 -15.73 13.41 0.93
N ASN A 643 -15.37 13.18 -0.33
CA ASN A 643 -14.34 12.21 -0.68
C ASN A 643 -12.96 12.68 -0.21
N GLY A 644 -12.08 11.74 0.09
CA GLY A 644 -10.66 12.01 0.24
C GLY A 644 -10.04 12.43 -1.10
N GLY A 645 -9.07 13.33 -1.05
CA GLY A 645 -8.32 13.75 -2.22
C GLY A 645 -7.34 12.68 -2.68
N ASN A 646 -7.02 12.64 -3.97
CA ASN A 646 -6.02 11.71 -4.49
C ASN A 646 -4.61 12.11 -4.06
N GLY A 647 -3.72 11.14 -3.87
CA GLY A 647 -2.30 11.39 -3.75
C GLY A 647 -1.71 11.96 -5.04
N GLY A 648 -0.71 12.83 -4.91
CA GLY A 648 0.04 13.35 -6.04
C GLY A 648 0.98 12.30 -6.62
N ALA A 649 1.23 12.34 -7.93
CA ALA A 649 2.20 11.45 -8.55
C ALA A 649 3.64 11.80 -8.09
N GLY A 650 4.50 10.80 -7.99
CA GLY A 650 5.93 10.99 -7.83
C GLY A 650 6.58 11.56 -9.09
N GLY A 651 7.61 12.38 -8.90
CA GLY A 651 8.37 12.97 -9.99
C GLY A 651 9.24 11.95 -10.73
N ALA A 652 9.47 12.15 -12.02
CA ALA A 652 10.40 11.33 -12.79
C ALA A 652 11.86 11.77 -12.59
N ALA A 653 12.80 10.84 -12.67
CA ALA A 653 14.22 11.14 -12.79
C ALA A 653 14.65 11.40 -14.25
N GLY A 654 15.83 12.02 -14.43
CA GLY A 654 16.43 12.26 -15.75
C GLY A 654 17.17 11.05 -16.31
N TRP A 655 18.47 11.16 -16.60
CA TRP A 655 19.27 10.04 -17.10
C TRP A 655 19.73 9.08 -15.99
N TRP A 656 20.19 9.64 -14.87
CA TRP A 656 20.59 8.90 -13.67
C TRP A 656 19.80 9.40 -12.46
N GLY A 657 19.18 8.48 -11.73
CA GLY A 657 18.42 8.78 -10.52
C GLY A 657 17.16 7.94 -10.38
N SER A 658 16.59 7.87 -9.19
CA SER A 658 15.37 7.14 -8.93
C SER A 658 14.12 8.01 -9.10
N GLY A 659 13.01 7.39 -9.53
CA GLY A 659 11.71 8.05 -9.51
C GLY A 659 11.24 8.35 -8.09
N GLY A 660 10.47 9.41 -7.93
CA GLY A 660 9.85 9.77 -6.65
C GLY A 660 8.68 8.84 -6.31
N VAL A 661 8.41 8.62 -5.03
CA VAL A 661 7.23 7.86 -4.60
C VAL A 661 5.94 8.66 -4.83
N GLY A 662 4.84 7.98 -5.15
CA GLY A 662 3.51 8.58 -5.20
C GLY A 662 2.98 8.88 -3.79
N GLY A 663 2.20 9.94 -3.65
CA GLY A 663 1.54 10.32 -2.40
C GLY A 663 0.38 9.40 -2.06
N ALA A 664 0.04 9.26 -0.79
CA ALA A 664 -1.14 8.50 -0.37
C ALA A 664 -2.43 9.28 -0.68
N GLY A 665 -3.53 8.58 -0.94
CA GLY A 665 -4.87 9.17 -1.00
C GLY A 665 -5.38 9.53 0.40
N GLY A 666 -6.15 10.61 0.49
CA GLY A 666 -6.79 11.05 1.73
C GLY A 666 -7.95 10.14 2.12
N THR A 667 -8.28 10.09 3.41
CA THR A 667 -9.44 9.31 3.88
C THR A 667 -10.75 9.98 3.48
N GLY A 668 -11.82 9.22 3.27
CA GLY A 668 -13.16 9.75 3.06
C GLY A 668 -13.75 10.36 4.34
N GLY A 669 -14.57 11.40 4.19
CA GLY A 669 -15.28 12.03 5.30
C GLY A 669 -16.51 11.24 5.73
N ALA A 670 -16.86 11.29 7.01
CA ALA A 670 -18.10 10.68 7.50
C ALA A 670 -19.35 11.33 6.86
N PRO A 671 -20.47 10.61 6.70
CA PRO A 671 -21.72 11.20 6.22
C PRO A 671 -22.32 12.14 7.27
N GLY A 672 -23.06 13.14 6.83
CA GLY A 672 -23.76 14.06 7.73
C GLY A 672 -25.02 13.45 8.34
N SER A 673 -25.50 14.01 9.45
CA SER A 673 -26.66 13.45 10.14
C SER A 673 -27.98 13.61 9.37
N SER A 674 -28.88 12.65 9.50
CA SER A 674 -30.23 12.66 8.94
C SER A 674 -31.04 13.85 9.51
N ILE A 675 -31.72 14.60 8.63
CA ILE A 675 -32.56 15.73 9.05
C ILE A 675 -33.89 15.21 9.63
N LYS A 676 -34.21 15.65 10.87
CA LYS A 676 -35.50 15.41 11.52
C LYS A 676 -36.37 16.65 11.47
N VAL A 677 -37.58 16.53 10.91
CA VAL A 677 -38.64 17.56 11.04
C VAL A 677 -39.85 16.90 11.68
N ASN A 678 -40.35 17.45 12.79
CA ASN A 678 -41.51 16.89 13.52
C ASN A 678 -41.39 15.39 13.85
N GLY A 679 -40.19 14.90 14.19
CA GLY A 679 -39.96 13.51 14.58
C GLY A 679 -39.88 12.50 13.42
N VAL A 680 -40.06 12.95 12.18
CA VAL A 680 -39.92 12.12 10.97
C VAL A 680 -38.55 12.40 10.33
N TYR A 681 -37.86 11.34 9.89
CA TYR A 681 -36.60 11.45 9.15
C TYR A 681 -36.91 11.75 7.67
N TYR A 682 -36.32 12.81 7.13
CA TYR A 682 -36.59 13.26 5.75
C TYR A 682 -35.51 12.88 4.74
N VAL A 683 -34.35 12.39 5.20
CA VAL A 683 -33.23 11.99 4.34
C VAL A 683 -32.81 10.57 4.70
N TYR A 684 -32.99 9.66 3.75
CA TYR A 684 -32.55 8.26 3.80
C TYR A 684 -31.48 8.05 2.71
N GLY A 685 -30.41 7.31 3.01
CA GLY A 685 -29.38 6.93 2.03
C GLY A 685 -28.17 7.85 1.96
N LEU A 686 -27.68 8.33 3.11
CA LEU A 686 -26.47 9.14 3.19
C LEU A 686 -25.23 8.26 3.11
N ILE A 687 -24.28 8.64 2.25
CA ILE A 687 -23.08 7.86 1.95
C ILE A 687 -21.87 8.60 2.52
N ALA A 688 -21.01 7.89 3.25
CA ALA A 688 -19.71 8.43 3.64
C ALA A 688 -18.83 8.64 2.40
N GLY A 689 -17.94 9.61 2.45
CA GLY A 689 -17.05 9.89 1.33
C GLY A 689 -16.17 8.70 0.98
N ALA A 690 -15.87 8.53 -0.30
CA ALA A 690 -14.86 7.55 -0.71
C ALA A 690 -13.46 8.01 -0.29
N GLY A 691 -12.56 7.07 -0.05
CA GLY A 691 -11.13 7.37 0.07
C GLY A 691 -10.56 7.82 -1.27
N GLY A 692 -9.56 8.70 -1.22
CA GLY A 692 -8.86 9.15 -2.42
C GLY A 692 -7.92 8.08 -2.96
N ASN A 693 -7.63 8.10 -4.26
CA ASN A 693 -6.68 7.17 -4.85
C ASN A 693 -5.24 7.52 -4.47
N GLY A 694 -4.36 6.54 -4.35
CA GLY A 694 -2.92 6.77 -4.26
C GLY A 694 -2.37 7.35 -5.56
N GLY A 695 -1.34 8.19 -5.45
CA GLY A 695 -0.64 8.74 -6.61
C GLY A 695 0.32 7.73 -7.22
N ASP A 696 0.56 7.81 -8.52
CA ASP A 696 1.51 6.91 -9.19
C ASP A 696 2.96 7.20 -8.78
N GLY A 697 3.79 6.18 -8.79
CA GLY A 697 5.22 6.32 -8.64
C GLY A 697 5.88 6.93 -9.87
N GLY A 698 6.89 7.76 -9.66
CA GLY A 698 7.65 8.40 -10.72
C GLY A 698 8.55 7.43 -11.49
N ALA A 699 8.83 7.75 -12.74
CA ALA A 699 9.75 6.97 -13.56
C ALA A 699 11.21 7.05 -13.04
N GLY A 700 11.92 5.92 -13.10
CA GLY A 700 13.36 5.87 -12.86
C GLY A 700 14.15 6.53 -13.98
N GLY A 701 15.45 6.72 -13.75
CA GLY A 701 16.34 7.35 -14.72
C GLY A 701 16.41 6.55 -16.02
N TRP A 702 16.51 7.24 -17.16
CA TRP A 702 16.51 6.61 -18.48
C TRP A 702 17.66 5.62 -18.65
N LEU A 703 18.85 5.93 -18.13
CA LEU A 703 19.98 4.98 -18.14
C LEU A 703 19.96 4.13 -16.87
N VAL A 704 20.06 4.76 -15.69
CA VAL A 704 20.16 4.02 -14.42
C VAL A 704 19.25 4.64 -13.37
N GLY A 705 18.40 3.80 -12.78
CA GLY A 705 17.71 4.11 -11.53
C GLY A 705 16.36 3.41 -11.41
N ASN A 706 16.00 3.09 -10.18
CA ASN A 706 14.73 2.44 -9.89
C ASN A 706 13.58 3.43 -10.03
N ALA A 707 12.41 2.93 -10.40
CA ALA A 707 11.21 3.71 -10.33
C ALA A 707 10.67 3.86 -8.91
N GLY A 708 9.88 4.91 -8.70
CA GLY A 708 9.19 5.14 -7.44
C GLY A 708 8.02 4.19 -7.25
N ALA A 709 7.72 3.85 -5.99
CA ALA A 709 6.50 3.11 -5.66
C ALA A 709 5.25 3.99 -5.79
N GLY A 710 4.12 3.37 -6.10
CA GLY A 710 2.81 4.03 -6.04
C GLY A 710 2.36 4.24 -4.60
N GLY A 711 1.60 5.30 -4.37
CA GLY A 711 1.03 5.65 -3.07
C GLY A 711 -0.16 4.77 -2.71
N HIS A 712 -0.46 4.66 -1.41
CA HIS A 712 -1.60 3.90 -0.94
C HIS A 712 -2.93 4.64 -1.21
N GLY A 713 -3.99 3.89 -1.49
CA GLY A 713 -5.35 4.43 -1.50
C GLY A 713 -5.80 4.81 -0.08
N GLY A 714 -6.57 5.88 0.03
CA GLY A 714 -7.15 6.33 1.30
C GLY A 714 -8.31 5.44 1.73
N ALA A 715 -8.53 5.32 3.03
CA ALA A 715 -9.70 4.60 3.54
C ALA A 715 -11.00 5.34 3.21
N GLY A 716 -12.09 4.60 2.98
CA GLY A 716 -13.43 5.15 2.89
C GLY A 716 -13.90 5.74 4.21
N GLY A 717 -14.84 6.68 4.15
CA GLY A 717 -15.41 7.31 5.33
C GLY A 717 -16.26 6.33 6.13
N GLU A 718 -16.17 6.45 7.45
CA GLU A 718 -16.92 5.64 8.39
C GLU A 718 -18.28 6.30 8.70
N ALA A 719 -19.37 5.53 8.66
CA ALA A 719 -20.67 6.01 9.12
C ALA A 719 -20.78 5.95 10.65
N PRO A 720 -21.42 6.94 11.29
CA PRO A 720 -21.59 6.93 12.74
C PRO A 720 -22.54 5.79 13.19
N PRO A 721 -22.25 5.10 14.30
CA PRO A 721 -23.13 4.06 14.85
C PRO A 721 -24.43 4.68 15.39
N GLY A 722 -25.59 4.16 14.98
CA GLY A 722 -26.90 4.61 15.46
C GLY A 722 -28.09 3.87 14.84
N PRO A 723 -29.31 3.99 15.40
CA PRO A 723 -30.49 3.20 15.02
C PRO A 723 -31.13 3.64 13.67
N ALA A 724 -30.38 4.36 12.83
CA ALA A 724 -30.88 4.95 11.61
C ALA A 724 -30.59 4.05 10.43
N TYR A 725 -31.60 3.32 9.98
CA TYR A 725 -31.69 2.79 8.62
C TYR A 725 -31.37 3.93 7.63
N GLY A 726 -30.36 3.76 6.77
CA GLY A 726 -30.04 4.70 5.68
C GLY A 726 -28.60 5.19 5.57
N TYR A 727 -27.58 4.64 6.27
CA TYR A 727 -26.18 5.07 6.05
C TYR A 727 -25.28 4.00 5.46
N PHE A 728 -24.51 4.41 4.46
CA PHE A 728 -23.55 3.59 3.74
C PHE A 728 -22.13 4.03 4.05
N GLY A 729 -21.24 3.07 4.31
CA GLY A 729 -19.81 3.31 4.41
C GLY A 729 -19.22 3.70 3.05
N GLY A 730 -18.15 4.49 3.08
CA GLY A 730 -17.49 4.96 1.87
C GLY A 730 -16.58 3.88 1.29
N SER A 731 -16.43 3.82 -0.03
CA SER A 731 -15.46 2.90 -0.63
C SER A 731 -14.01 3.35 -0.36
N GLY A 732 -13.10 2.41 -0.20
CA GLY A 732 -11.66 2.70 -0.17
C GLY A 732 -11.17 3.19 -1.53
N GLY A 733 -10.16 4.04 -1.54
CA GLY A 733 -9.50 4.50 -2.77
C GLY A 733 -8.56 3.45 -3.34
N THR A 734 -8.31 3.48 -4.65
CA THR A 734 -7.36 2.54 -5.27
C THR A 734 -5.92 2.91 -4.93
N GLY A 735 -5.03 1.93 -4.83
CA GLY A 735 -3.59 2.19 -4.77
C GLY A 735 -3.06 2.75 -6.09
N GLY A 736 -2.03 3.61 -6.02
CA GLY A 736 -1.35 4.14 -7.19
C GLY A 736 -0.45 3.11 -7.85
N SER A 737 -0.23 3.23 -9.16
CA SER A 737 0.69 2.33 -9.87
C SER A 737 2.13 2.62 -9.52
N GLY A 738 2.97 1.58 -9.49
CA GLY A 738 4.42 1.74 -9.42
C GLY A 738 4.97 2.32 -10.73
N GLY A 739 6.02 3.13 -10.62
CA GLY A 739 6.65 3.76 -11.77
C GLY A 739 7.45 2.77 -12.63
N VAL A 740 7.84 3.21 -13.83
CA VAL A 740 8.62 2.41 -14.79
C VAL A 740 10.10 2.78 -14.73
N ALA A 741 10.98 1.79 -14.68
CA ALA A 741 12.43 1.99 -14.78
C ALA A 741 12.88 2.16 -16.24
N GLY A 742 14.04 2.80 -16.44
CA GLY A 742 14.63 3.06 -17.76
C GLY A 742 15.36 1.85 -18.35
N LEU A 743 16.66 1.97 -18.62
CA LEU A 743 17.48 0.90 -19.19
C LEU A 743 17.96 -0.10 -18.13
N PHE A 744 18.45 0.41 -16.99
CA PHE A 744 18.89 -0.35 -15.82
C PHE A 744 18.12 0.10 -14.58
N GLY A 745 17.50 -0.82 -13.84
CA GLY A 745 16.87 -0.52 -12.55
C GLY A 745 15.52 -1.22 -12.36
N ASP A 746 15.07 -1.27 -11.11
CA ASP A 746 13.85 -2.01 -10.76
C ASP A 746 12.58 -1.17 -10.92
N GLY A 747 11.48 -1.82 -11.31
CA GLY A 747 10.16 -1.22 -11.36
C GLY A 747 9.62 -0.90 -9.96
N GLY A 748 8.83 0.16 -9.83
CA GLY A 748 8.25 0.54 -8.55
C GLY A 748 7.15 -0.42 -8.11
N ALA A 749 7.00 -0.68 -6.81
CA ALA A 749 5.84 -1.44 -6.32
C ALA A 749 4.54 -0.63 -6.47
N GLY A 750 3.42 -1.31 -6.74
CA GLY A 750 2.10 -0.71 -6.68
C GLY A 750 1.67 -0.44 -5.23
N GLY A 751 0.92 0.64 -5.03
CA GLY A 751 0.37 0.99 -3.72
C GLY A 751 -0.78 0.07 -3.33
N ALA A 752 -0.97 -0.16 -2.03
CA ALA A 752 -2.15 -0.90 -1.55
C ALA A 752 -3.44 -0.05 -1.71
N GLY A 753 -4.56 -0.70 -1.96
CA GLY A 753 -5.88 -0.08 -1.92
C GLY A 753 -6.33 0.23 -0.49
N GLY A 754 -7.15 1.26 -0.33
CA GLY A 754 -7.68 1.69 0.95
C GLY A 754 -8.80 0.78 1.46
N ALA A 755 -8.97 0.70 2.77
CA ALA A 755 -10.10 -0.04 3.34
C ALA A 755 -11.43 0.67 3.03
N GLY A 756 -12.50 -0.09 2.83
CA GLY A 756 -13.86 0.45 2.80
C GLY A 756 -14.34 0.78 4.21
N GLY A 757 -15.08 1.88 4.35
CA GLY A 757 -15.62 2.32 5.63
C GLY A 757 -16.82 1.48 6.07
N ALA A 758 -17.05 1.38 7.37
CA ALA A 758 -18.23 0.74 7.93
C ALA A 758 -19.50 1.59 7.71
N GLY A 759 -20.61 0.91 7.52
CA GLY A 759 -21.94 1.49 7.39
C GLY A 759 -22.97 0.77 8.26
N VAL A 760 -23.95 1.51 8.79
CA VAL A 760 -25.07 0.87 9.52
C VAL A 760 -26.01 0.12 8.58
N ASP A 761 -26.10 0.47 7.28
CA ASP A 761 -26.77 -0.37 6.29
C ASP A 761 -25.79 -1.25 5.53
N SER A 762 -24.88 -0.65 4.75
CA SER A 762 -23.86 -1.41 4.03
C SER A 762 -22.48 -0.81 4.23
N GLY A 763 -21.49 -1.67 4.41
CA GLY A 763 -20.08 -1.28 4.38
C GLY A 763 -19.65 -0.91 2.97
N GLY A 764 -18.68 0.00 2.86
CA GLY A 764 -18.07 0.35 1.59
C GLY A 764 -17.10 -0.72 1.11
N ASP A 765 -16.93 -0.83 -0.19
CA ASP A 765 -15.97 -1.77 -0.77
C ASP A 765 -14.52 -1.32 -0.50
N GLY A 766 -13.61 -2.27 -0.32
CA GLY A 766 -12.18 -2.00 -0.29
C GLY A 766 -11.68 -1.56 -1.67
N GLY A 767 -10.75 -0.63 -1.72
CA GLY A 767 -10.15 -0.17 -2.97
C GLY A 767 -9.19 -1.19 -3.57
N ASP A 768 -9.03 -1.18 -4.89
CA ASP A 768 -8.10 -2.10 -5.56
C ASP A 768 -6.63 -1.71 -5.31
N GLY A 769 -5.73 -2.69 -5.30
CA GLY A 769 -4.30 -2.47 -5.28
C GLY A 769 -3.77 -1.93 -6.62
N GLY A 770 -2.79 -1.03 -6.56
CA GLY A 770 -2.15 -0.46 -7.73
C GLY A 770 -1.26 -1.47 -8.47
N GLY A 771 -1.13 -1.31 -9.78
CA GLY A 771 -0.26 -2.17 -10.58
C GLY A 771 1.23 -1.96 -10.27
N GLY A 772 2.00 -3.03 -10.33
CA GLY A 772 3.45 -2.99 -10.24
C GLY A 772 4.09 -2.37 -11.49
N GLY A 773 5.14 -1.60 -11.27
CA GLY A 773 5.92 -0.91 -12.28
C GLY A 773 6.81 -1.85 -13.10
N LYS A 774 7.14 -1.46 -14.33
CA LYS A 774 8.01 -2.27 -15.19
C LYS A 774 9.48 -2.11 -14.80
N GLY A 775 10.21 -3.23 -14.81
CA GLY A 775 11.66 -3.25 -14.63
C GLY A 775 12.39 -2.65 -15.84
N GLY A 776 13.69 -2.41 -15.69
CA GLY A 776 14.52 -1.80 -16.72
C GLY A 776 14.55 -2.62 -18.00
N TRP A 777 14.60 -1.94 -19.15
CA TRP A 777 14.55 -2.59 -20.45
C TRP A 777 15.69 -3.59 -20.67
N LEU A 778 16.90 -3.29 -20.22
CA LEU A 778 18.02 -4.23 -20.30
C LEU A 778 18.07 -5.12 -19.07
N THR A 779 18.16 -4.54 -17.87
CA THR A 779 18.18 -5.33 -16.64
C THR A 779 17.44 -4.61 -15.51
N GLY A 780 16.67 -5.38 -14.76
CA GLY A 780 15.94 -4.91 -13.59
C GLY A 780 14.68 -5.73 -13.36
N ASN A 781 14.40 -6.00 -12.10
CA ASN A 781 13.20 -6.72 -11.72
C ASN A 781 11.99 -5.80 -11.82
N ALA A 782 10.84 -6.38 -12.10
CA ALA A 782 9.60 -5.64 -12.03
C ALA A 782 9.19 -5.32 -10.58
N GLY A 783 8.31 -4.34 -10.41
CA GLY A 783 7.70 -4.02 -9.13
C GLY A 783 6.47 -4.89 -8.85
N ALA A 784 6.27 -5.29 -7.59
CA ALA A 784 5.11 -6.08 -7.18
C ALA A 784 3.79 -5.28 -7.29
N GLY A 785 2.68 -5.97 -7.52
CA GLY A 785 1.35 -5.38 -7.43
C GLY A 785 0.96 -5.09 -5.98
N GLY A 786 0.21 -4.01 -5.77
CA GLY A 786 -0.29 -3.61 -4.47
C GLY A 786 -1.42 -4.52 -3.97
N HIS A 787 -1.59 -4.64 -2.66
CA HIS A 787 -2.70 -5.41 -2.10
C HIS A 787 -4.04 -4.67 -2.24
N GLY A 788 -5.13 -5.42 -2.41
CA GLY A 788 -6.48 -4.88 -2.34
C GLY A 788 -6.87 -4.53 -0.90
N GLY A 789 -7.71 -3.51 -0.76
CA GLY A 789 -8.23 -3.02 0.51
C GLY A 789 -9.29 -3.94 1.10
N ILE A 790 -9.44 -3.94 2.42
CA ILE A 790 -10.45 -4.72 3.13
C ILE A 790 -11.81 -4.03 2.95
N GLY A 791 -12.88 -4.80 2.73
CA GLY A 791 -14.25 -4.29 2.69
C GLY A 791 -14.76 -3.90 4.08
N GLY A 792 -15.56 -2.84 4.14
CA GLY A 792 -16.11 -2.30 5.38
C GLY A 792 -17.23 -3.16 5.97
N HIS A 793 -17.45 -3.03 7.27
CA HIS A 793 -18.53 -3.72 7.97
C HIS A 793 -19.91 -3.12 7.60
N GLY A 794 -20.91 -3.96 7.38
CA GLY A 794 -22.30 -3.52 7.16
C GLY A 794 -23.22 -3.98 8.29
N GLY A 795 -24.09 -3.12 8.81
CA GLY A 795 -25.09 -3.54 9.79
C GLY A 795 -26.22 -4.32 9.12
N SER A 796 -27.24 -3.60 8.67
CA SER A 796 -28.54 -4.18 8.31
C SER A 796 -28.67 -4.73 6.89
N HIS A 797 -27.67 -4.61 6.00
CA HIS A 797 -27.77 -5.09 4.62
C HIS A 797 -26.53 -5.85 4.15
N ARG A 798 -25.45 -5.18 3.75
CA ARG A 798 -24.28 -5.87 3.17
C ARG A 798 -22.94 -5.41 3.69
N GLY A 799 -22.05 -6.36 3.97
CA GLY A 799 -20.63 -6.07 4.14
C GLY A 799 -20.02 -5.66 2.80
N GLY A 800 -19.05 -4.75 2.82
CA GLY A 800 -18.36 -4.32 1.61
C GLY A 800 -17.49 -5.42 1.03
N HIS A 801 -17.34 -5.47 -0.28
CA HIS A 801 -16.43 -6.42 -0.94
C HIS A 801 -14.97 -6.03 -0.69
N GLY A 802 -14.08 -7.01 -0.61
CA GLY A 802 -12.63 -6.74 -0.61
C GLY A 802 -12.18 -6.29 -1.99
N GLY A 803 -11.23 -5.34 -2.05
CA GLY A 803 -10.65 -4.85 -3.29
C GLY A 803 -9.77 -5.91 -3.96
N ALA A 804 -9.64 -5.85 -5.28
CA ALA A 804 -8.74 -6.73 -6.01
C ALA A 804 -7.27 -6.38 -5.74
N GLY A 805 -6.39 -7.37 -5.79
CA GLY A 805 -4.95 -7.14 -5.79
C GLY A 805 -4.49 -6.58 -7.14
N GLY A 806 -3.48 -5.72 -7.11
CA GLY A 806 -2.86 -5.14 -8.29
C GLY A 806 -2.05 -6.17 -9.07
N VAL A 807 -1.98 -6.01 -10.38
CA VAL A 807 -1.15 -6.88 -11.25
C VAL A 807 0.32 -6.57 -11.03
N GLY A 808 1.19 -7.59 -10.98
CA GLY A 808 2.64 -7.41 -10.93
C GLY A 808 3.21 -6.76 -12.20
N GLY A 809 4.33 -6.06 -12.07
CA GLY A 809 5.04 -5.50 -13.22
C GLY A 809 5.72 -6.57 -14.08
N ALA A 810 6.11 -6.21 -15.31
CA ALA A 810 6.89 -7.07 -16.20
C ALA A 810 8.34 -6.60 -16.27
N ALA A 811 9.27 -7.52 -16.49
CA ALA A 811 10.68 -7.23 -16.69
C ALA A 811 11.01 -6.94 -18.16
N GLY A 812 12.20 -6.40 -18.42
CA GLY A 812 12.72 -6.10 -19.75
C GLY A 812 13.39 -7.29 -20.45
N LEU A 813 14.69 -7.21 -20.69
CA LEU A 813 15.50 -8.24 -21.36
C LEU A 813 16.04 -9.29 -20.38
N PHE A 814 16.53 -8.84 -19.23
CA PHE A 814 16.99 -9.65 -18.10
C PHE A 814 16.27 -9.21 -16.81
N GLY A 815 15.76 -10.14 -16.02
CA GLY A 815 15.13 -9.86 -14.72
C GLY A 815 13.77 -10.52 -14.56
N ASP A 816 13.28 -10.59 -13.34
CA ASP A 816 12.06 -11.34 -13.03
C ASP A 816 10.80 -10.47 -13.10
N GLY A 817 9.72 -11.07 -13.60
CA GLY A 817 8.37 -10.56 -13.44
C GLY A 817 7.97 -10.59 -11.96
N ALA A 818 7.17 -9.63 -11.53
CA ALA A 818 6.88 -9.45 -10.11
C ALA A 818 5.56 -10.09 -9.68
N ALA A 819 5.44 -10.41 -8.40
CA ALA A 819 4.22 -10.98 -7.86
C ALA A 819 3.02 -10.03 -8.01
N GLY A 820 1.84 -10.59 -8.26
CA GLY A 820 0.57 -9.89 -8.12
C GLY A 820 0.23 -9.67 -6.65
N GLY A 821 -0.47 -8.59 -6.35
CA GLY A 821 -0.92 -8.27 -5.02
C GLY A 821 -2.03 -9.22 -4.55
N ALA A 822 -2.13 -9.47 -3.25
CA ALA A 822 -3.27 -10.22 -2.71
C ALA A 822 -4.56 -9.40 -2.78
N GLY A 823 -5.69 -10.06 -3.00
CA GLY A 823 -7.01 -9.46 -2.85
C GLY A 823 -7.34 -9.17 -1.38
N GLY A 824 -8.11 -8.13 -1.14
CA GLY A 824 -8.56 -7.73 0.18
C GLY A 824 -9.66 -8.63 0.71
N ASN A 825 -9.80 -8.71 2.03
CA ASN A 825 -10.87 -9.50 2.64
C ASN A 825 -12.22 -8.79 2.50
N GLY A 826 -13.30 -9.56 2.39
CA GLY A 826 -14.67 -9.04 2.43
C GLY A 826 -15.06 -8.62 3.84
N GLY A 827 -15.85 -7.55 3.92
CA GLY A 827 -16.39 -7.03 5.17
C GLY A 827 -17.50 -7.92 5.73
N THR A 828 -17.62 -7.93 7.06
CA THR A 828 -18.67 -8.70 7.75
C THR A 828 -20.02 -7.97 7.69
N ALA A 829 -21.11 -8.72 7.93
CA ALA A 829 -22.44 -8.15 8.06
C ALA A 829 -23.22 -8.72 9.25
N ASP A 830 -24.07 -7.90 9.87
CA ASP A 830 -24.93 -8.34 10.98
C ASP A 830 -26.17 -9.09 10.45
N ASP A 831 -26.90 -8.52 9.48
CA ASP A 831 -28.20 -9.09 9.08
C ASP A 831 -28.16 -9.94 7.78
N PHE A 832 -27.89 -9.39 6.59
CA PHE A 832 -28.13 -10.14 5.33
C PHE A 832 -26.91 -10.82 4.71
N TYR A 833 -26.14 -10.13 3.87
CA TYR A 833 -25.05 -10.74 3.07
C TYR A 833 -23.70 -10.10 3.37
N SER A 834 -22.72 -10.89 3.75
CA SER A 834 -21.36 -10.40 3.93
C SER A 834 -20.65 -10.21 2.59
N GLY A 835 -19.66 -9.32 2.57
CA GLY A 835 -18.90 -9.02 1.37
C GLY A 835 -18.03 -10.19 0.93
N SER A 836 -17.88 -10.38 -0.38
CA SER A 836 -16.91 -11.35 -0.91
C SER A 836 -15.48 -10.83 -0.74
N GLY A 837 -14.51 -11.74 -0.63
CA GLY A 837 -13.10 -11.40 -0.76
C GLY A 837 -12.79 -10.93 -2.17
N GLY A 838 -11.82 -10.03 -2.28
CA GLY A 838 -11.31 -9.53 -3.55
C GLY A 838 -10.42 -10.56 -4.23
N ASN A 839 -10.33 -10.50 -5.56
CA ASN A 839 -9.47 -11.41 -6.32
C ASN A 839 -7.99 -11.04 -6.14
N GLY A 840 -7.12 -12.03 -6.11
CA GLY A 840 -5.68 -11.81 -6.20
C GLY A 840 -5.30 -11.24 -7.57
N GLY A 841 -4.34 -10.32 -7.58
CA GLY A 841 -3.79 -9.73 -8.80
C GLY A 841 -2.96 -10.75 -9.57
N ALA A 842 -2.96 -10.66 -10.90
CA ALA A 842 -2.10 -11.51 -11.70
C ALA A 842 -0.61 -11.20 -11.45
N GLY A 843 0.23 -12.22 -11.50
CA GLY A 843 1.67 -12.05 -11.58
C GLY A 843 2.06 -11.30 -12.84
N GLY A 844 3.21 -10.65 -12.78
CA GLY A 844 3.79 -9.89 -13.88
C GLY A 844 4.01 -10.74 -15.11
N GLY A 845 3.27 -10.47 -16.18
CA GLY A 845 3.40 -11.17 -17.46
C GLY A 845 4.71 -10.80 -18.15
N GLY A 846 5.61 -11.78 -18.32
CA GLY A 846 6.90 -11.62 -18.99
C GLY A 846 8.02 -11.38 -17.98
N GLY A 847 8.58 -12.48 -17.47
CA GLY A 847 10.00 -12.49 -17.10
C GLY A 847 10.85 -11.99 -18.27
N GLY A 848 12.08 -11.55 -17.98
CA GLY A 848 12.95 -10.91 -18.95
C GLY A 848 13.02 -11.70 -20.26
N TRP A 849 12.87 -11.02 -21.39
CA TRP A 849 12.70 -11.68 -22.70
C TRP A 849 13.80 -12.71 -23.00
N VAL A 850 15.04 -12.50 -22.55
CA VAL A 850 16.12 -13.50 -22.66
C VAL A 850 16.23 -14.34 -21.39
N PHE A 851 16.27 -13.72 -20.20
CA PHE A 851 16.30 -14.43 -18.93
C PHE A 851 15.37 -13.79 -17.90
N GLY A 852 14.48 -14.58 -17.32
CA GLY A 852 13.72 -14.19 -16.15
C GLY A 852 12.47 -15.02 -15.92
N ASN A 853 12.12 -15.22 -14.66
CA ASN A 853 10.92 -15.94 -14.28
C ASN A 853 9.69 -15.03 -14.34
N GLY A 854 8.53 -15.62 -14.60
CA GLY A 854 7.25 -14.93 -14.50
C GLY A 854 6.89 -14.69 -13.03
N GLY A 855 6.16 -13.61 -12.77
CA GLY A 855 5.73 -13.28 -11.41
C GLY A 855 4.66 -14.24 -10.88
N THR A 856 4.63 -14.50 -9.58
CA THR A 856 3.56 -15.32 -8.98
C THR A 856 2.22 -14.57 -8.94
N GLY A 857 1.11 -15.29 -9.07
CA GLY A 857 -0.22 -14.74 -8.85
C GLY A 857 -0.48 -14.43 -7.39
N GLY A 858 -1.19 -13.34 -7.13
CA GLY A 858 -1.61 -12.91 -5.81
C GLY A 858 -2.67 -13.83 -5.21
N GLN A 859 -2.71 -13.91 -3.89
CA GLN A 859 -3.72 -14.70 -3.18
C GLN A 859 -5.10 -14.04 -3.28
N GLY A 860 -6.17 -14.83 -3.39
CA GLY A 860 -7.53 -14.35 -3.26
C GLY A 860 -7.85 -13.98 -1.80
N GLY A 861 -8.64 -12.94 -1.60
CA GLY A 861 -9.08 -12.46 -0.29
C GLY A 861 -10.12 -13.38 0.34
N VAL A 862 -10.17 -13.39 1.66
CA VAL A 862 -11.16 -14.19 2.42
C VAL A 862 -12.53 -13.52 2.37
N GLY A 863 -13.60 -14.30 2.19
CA GLY A 863 -14.97 -13.79 2.27
C GLY A 863 -15.38 -13.38 3.68
N GLY A 864 -16.19 -12.34 3.80
CA GLY A 864 -16.67 -11.84 5.09
C GLY A 864 -17.59 -12.83 5.79
N GLY A 865 -17.48 -12.93 7.12
CA GLY A 865 -18.41 -13.72 7.95
C GLY A 865 -19.74 -12.99 8.17
N GLY A 866 -20.84 -13.73 8.31
CA GLY A 866 -22.20 -13.17 8.48
C GLY A 866 -23.01 -13.88 9.56
N ALA A 867 -24.05 -13.23 10.09
CA ALA A 867 -24.89 -13.83 11.15
C ALA A 867 -26.18 -14.49 10.62
N SER A 868 -26.81 -14.02 9.52
CA SER A 868 -28.18 -14.47 9.20
C SER A 868 -28.44 -15.10 7.81
N TYR A 869 -28.22 -14.43 6.66
CA TYR A 869 -28.70 -14.95 5.35
C TYR A 869 -27.63 -15.48 4.37
N GLY A 870 -26.37 -15.06 4.46
CA GLY A 870 -25.30 -15.64 3.64
C GLY A 870 -23.91 -15.02 3.90
N ALA A 871 -22.89 -15.88 3.96
CA ALA A 871 -21.50 -15.44 4.11
C ALA A 871 -20.83 -15.17 2.76
N GLY A 872 -19.83 -14.30 2.75
CA GLY A 872 -19.15 -13.88 1.53
C GLY A 872 -18.32 -15.00 0.90
N ALA A 873 -18.30 -15.08 -0.42
CA ALA A 873 -17.39 -15.99 -1.12
C ALA A 873 -15.93 -15.51 -0.98
N GLY A 874 -14.97 -16.43 -0.98
CA GLY A 874 -13.56 -16.11 -1.13
C GLY A 874 -13.24 -15.64 -2.54
N GLY A 875 -12.30 -14.70 -2.67
CA GLY A 875 -11.84 -14.21 -3.97
C GLY A 875 -10.99 -15.26 -4.71
N SER A 876 -10.96 -15.21 -6.03
CA SER A 876 -10.08 -16.10 -6.80
C SER A 876 -8.62 -15.69 -6.66
N GLY A 877 -7.71 -16.66 -6.69
CA GLY A 877 -6.28 -16.38 -6.81
C GLY A 877 -5.94 -15.82 -8.19
N GLY A 878 -4.92 -14.97 -8.24
CA GLY A 878 -4.41 -14.39 -9.48
C GLY A 878 -3.66 -15.42 -10.31
N SER A 879 -3.67 -15.25 -11.63
CA SER A 879 -2.84 -16.09 -12.51
C SER A 879 -1.36 -15.76 -12.32
N GLY A 880 -0.49 -16.75 -12.47
CA GLY A 880 0.96 -16.53 -12.59
C GLY A 880 1.32 -15.92 -13.94
N GLY A 881 2.38 -15.12 -13.95
CA GLY A 881 2.91 -14.48 -15.14
C GLY A 881 3.73 -15.43 -16.01
N GLY A 882 3.77 -15.19 -17.32
CA GLY A 882 4.63 -15.98 -18.21
C GLY A 882 6.13 -15.72 -17.96
N GLY A 883 6.95 -16.75 -18.12
CA GLY A 883 8.42 -16.66 -18.07
C GLY A 883 9.00 -15.93 -19.28
N GLY A 884 10.33 -15.73 -19.26
CA GLY A 884 11.09 -15.18 -20.37
C GLY A 884 10.91 -15.95 -21.68
N TRP A 885 11.15 -15.28 -22.81
CA TRP A 885 11.02 -15.94 -24.12
C TRP A 885 12.08 -17.04 -24.28
N LEU A 886 13.35 -16.75 -24.00
CA LEU A 886 14.43 -17.76 -24.13
C LEU A 886 14.58 -18.63 -22.87
N TYR A 887 14.82 -18.04 -21.70
CA TYR A 887 15.07 -18.75 -20.44
C TYR A 887 14.23 -18.17 -19.27
N GLY A 888 13.52 -19.03 -18.55
CA GLY A 888 12.81 -18.67 -17.33
C GLY A 888 11.47 -19.39 -17.16
N GLY A 889 11.16 -19.75 -15.92
CA GLY A 889 9.93 -20.45 -15.58
C GLY A 889 8.72 -19.52 -15.54
N GLY A 890 7.54 -20.07 -15.80
CA GLY A 890 6.29 -19.38 -15.52
C GLY A 890 6.07 -19.23 -14.02
N GLY A 891 5.43 -18.13 -13.61
CA GLY A 891 5.08 -17.91 -12.21
C GLY A 891 3.94 -18.82 -11.75
N ALA A 892 3.96 -19.24 -10.49
CA ALA A 892 2.86 -20.00 -9.91
C ALA A 892 1.57 -19.16 -9.82
N GLY A 893 0.41 -19.76 -10.00
CA GLY A 893 -0.88 -19.16 -9.72
C GLY A 893 -1.09 -18.96 -8.22
N GLY A 894 -1.80 -17.89 -7.85
CA GLY A 894 -2.19 -17.61 -6.48
C GLY A 894 -3.28 -18.58 -6.01
N SER A 895 -3.31 -18.90 -4.72
CA SER A 895 -4.41 -19.64 -4.12
C SER A 895 -5.68 -18.80 -4.03
N GLY A 896 -6.83 -19.47 -4.10
CA GLY A 896 -8.12 -18.85 -3.85
C GLY A 896 -8.34 -18.60 -2.37
N GLY A 897 -9.06 -17.53 -2.06
CA GLY A 897 -9.41 -17.17 -0.70
C GLY A 897 -10.46 -18.10 -0.10
N ALA A 898 -10.45 -18.24 1.22
CA ALA A 898 -11.47 -19.01 1.91
C ALA A 898 -12.84 -18.30 1.87
N GLY A 899 -13.92 -19.08 1.82
CA GLY A 899 -15.27 -18.56 2.01
C GLY A 899 -15.54 -18.16 3.46
N GLY A 900 -16.40 -17.17 3.66
CA GLY A 900 -16.79 -16.67 4.97
C GLY A 900 -17.63 -17.66 5.77
N THR A 901 -17.55 -17.57 7.09
CA THR A 901 -18.31 -18.42 8.04
C THR A 901 -19.66 -17.78 8.40
N ASN A 902 -20.67 -18.63 8.66
CA ASN A 902 -21.99 -18.20 9.14
C ASN A 902 -22.26 -18.80 10.54
N THR A 903 -22.51 -17.95 11.54
CA THR A 903 -22.51 -18.35 12.96
C THR A 903 -23.88 -18.39 13.64
N ALA A 904 -24.93 -17.73 13.13
CA ALA A 904 -26.21 -17.64 13.84
C ALA A 904 -27.35 -18.49 13.25
N TYR A 905 -27.33 -18.81 11.94
CA TYR A 905 -28.30 -19.74 11.33
C TYR A 905 -27.62 -20.81 10.47
N PRO A 906 -27.47 -22.05 10.98
CA PRO A 906 -26.60 -23.06 10.40
C PRO A 906 -27.18 -23.69 9.11
N ASP A 907 -28.49 -23.54 8.85
CA ASP A 907 -29.19 -24.09 7.68
C ASP A 907 -29.03 -23.25 6.38
N PHE A 908 -28.44 -22.05 6.44
CA PHE A 908 -28.18 -21.21 5.25
C PHE A 908 -26.75 -21.43 4.70
N SER A 909 -26.53 -21.22 3.40
CA SER A 909 -25.23 -21.52 2.75
C SER A 909 -24.07 -20.66 3.28
N ALA A 910 -22.96 -21.31 3.65
CA ALA A 910 -21.71 -20.62 3.94
C ALA A 910 -21.03 -20.16 2.63
N GLY A 911 -20.04 -19.27 2.74
CA GLY A 911 -19.35 -18.73 1.57
C GLY A 911 -18.60 -19.82 0.80
N ASN A 912 -18.67 -19.82 -0.53
CA ASN A 912 -17.82 -20.69 -1.34
C ASN A 912 -16.36 -20.21 -1.27
N GLY A 913 -15.41 -21.14 -1.30
CA GLY A 913 -14.00 -20.81 -1.50
C GLY A 913 -13.75 -20.32 -2.92
N GLY A 914 -12.80 -19.39 -3.08
CA GLY A 914 -12.40 -18.89 -4.39
C GLY A 914 -11.58 -19.91 -5.16
N ASN A 915 -11.62 -19.86 -6.49
CA ASN A 915 -10.77 -20.70 -7.33
C ASN A 915 -9.29 -20.27 -7.22
N GLY A 916 -8.36 -21.22 -7.27
CA GLY A 916 -6.94 -20.91 -7.46
C GLY A 916 -6.69 -20.39 -8.87
N GLY A 917 -5.70 -19.52 -9.01
CA GLY A 917 -5.29 -18.96 -10.29
C GLY A 917 -4.47 -19.94 -11.11
N ASN A 918 -4.48 -19.80 -12.43
CA ASN A 918 -3.65 -20.63 -13.31
C ASN A 918 -2.17 -20.25 -13.19
N GLY A 919 -1.26 -21.20 -13.32
CA GLY A 919 0.17 -20.92 -13.47
C GLY A 919 0.48 -20.28 -14.82
N GLY A 920 1.57 -19.51 -14.87
CA GLY A 920 2.05 -18.88 -16.10
C GLY A 920 2.83 -19.84 -16.98
N ALA A 921 2.83 -19.61 -18.30
CA ALA A 921 3.58 -20.46 -19.23
C ALA A 921 5.07 -20.05 -19.32
N ALA A 922 5.95 -21.03 -19.49
CA ALA A 922 7.28 -20.80 -20.07
C ALA A 922 7.18 -20.78 -21.60
N GLN A 923 8.17 -20.19 -22.28
CA GLN A 923 8.11 -20.02 -23.74
C GLN A 923 9.06 -20.95 -24.52
N VAL A 924 10.37 -20.93 -24.24
CA VAL A 924 11.35 -21.81 -24.92
C VAL A 924 12.10 -22.71 -23.93
N ILE A 925 12.81 -22.15 -22.94
CA ILE A 925 13.55 -22.92 -21.92
C ILE A 925 13.02 -22.53 -20.52
N GLY A 926 12.47 -23.51 -19.79
CA GLY A 926 11.92 -23.31 -18.46
C GLY A 926 10.61 -24.09 -18.27
N ALA A 927 10.22 -24.29 -17.01
CA ALA A 927 8.97 -24.97 -16.66
C ALA A 927 7.80 -23.99 -16.56
N GLY A 928 6.61 -24.41 -16.96
CA GLY A 928 5.37 -23.72 -16.62
C GLY A 928 5.20 -23.62 -15.10
N GLY A 929 4.56 -22.55 -14.64
CA GLY A 929 4.25 -22.38 -13.23
C GLY A 929 3.12 -23.29 -12.76
N ASP A 930 3.13 -23.66 -11.49
CA ASP A 930 2.05 -24.45 -10.89
C ASP A 930 0.74 -23.65 -10.83
N GLY A 931 -0.40 -24.35 -10.92
CA GLY A 931 -1.69 -23.77 -10.60
C GLY A 931 -1.87 -23.55 -9.10
N GLY A 932 -2.55 -22.48 -8.73
CA GLY A 932 -2.86 -22.16 -7.34
C GLY A 932 -3.91 -23.10 -6.75
N THR A 933 -3.84 -23.33 -5.44
CA THR A 933 -4.84 -24.14 -4.73
C THR A 933 -6.18 -23.42 -4.63
N GLY A 934 -7.29 -24.15 -4.75
CA GLY A 934 -8.61 -23.60 -4.48
C GLY A 934 -8.79 -23.30 -2.98
N GLY A 935 -9.51 -22.24 -2.66
CA GLY A 935 -9.84 -21.86 -1.29
C GLY A 935 -10.83 -22.83 -0.66
N SER A 936 -10.75 -22.99 0.67
CA SER A 936 -11.73 -23.77 1.42
C SER A 936 -13.08 -23.06 1.46
N GLY A 937 -14.18 -23.83 1.38
CA GLY A 937 -15.51 -23.31 1.68
C GLY A 937 -15.66 -22.92 3.16
N GLY A 938 -16.59 -22.03 3.46
CA GLY A 938 -16.91 -21.59 4.81
C GLY A 938 -17.53 -22.69 5.66
N ALA A 939 -17.32 -22.62 6.98
CA ALA A 939 -17.77 -23.64 7.93
C ALA A 939 -19.18 -23.34 8.47
N ASN A 940 -20.17 -24.22 8.20
CA ASN A 940 -21.45 -24.41 8.91
C ASN A 940 -22.11 -25.78 8.51
N THR A 941 -23.36 -26.07 8.92
CA THR A 941 -24.01 -27.38 8.63
C THR A 941 -24.44 -27.57 7.18
N ALA A 942 -24.65 -26.50 6.40
CA ALA A 942 -24.90 -26.58 4.95
C ALA A 942 -23.60 -26.64 4.11
N GLY A 943 -22.49 -26.11 4.66
CA GLY A 943 -21.17 -26.03 4.04
C GLY A 943 -21.08 -25.03 2.88
N GLY A 944 -19.87 -24.53 2.62
CA GLY A 944 -19.52 -23.86 1.36
C GLY A 944 -18.75 -24.82 0.45
N ASN A 945 -18.88 -24.66 -0.88
CA ASN A 945 -18.06 -25.44 -1.81
C ASN A 945 -16.61 -24.95 -1.78
N ALA A 946 -15.64 -25.86 -1.84
CA ALA A 946 -14.25 -25.50 -2.08
C ALA A 946 -14.08 -24.98 -3.53
N GLY A 947 -13.16 -24.04 -3.71
CA GLY A 947 -12.79 -23.56 -5.03
C GLY A 947 -12.02 -24.60 -5.84
N LEU A 948 -12.03 -24.47 -7.15
CA LEU A 948 -11.22 -25.31 -8.04
C LEU A 948 -9.75 -24.90 -7.95
N THR A 949 -8.85 -25.87 -8.04
CA THR A 949 -7.41 -25.60 -8.24
C THR A 949 -7.17 -25.08 -9.65
N GLY A 950 -6.30 -24.10 -9.80
CA GLY A 950 -5.92 -23.55 -11.10
C GLY A 950 -5.16 -24.57 -11.96
N LEU A 951 -5.17 -24.35 -13.27
CA LEU A 951 -4.39 -25.15 -14.21
C LEU A 951 -2.91 -24.72 -14.16
N GLY A 952 -1.98 -25.67 -14.32
CA GLY A 952 -0.57 -25.34 -14.52
C GLY A 952 -0.34 -24.62 -15.85
N GLY A 953 0.75 -23.86 -15.93
CA GLY A 953 1.19 -23.23 -17.16
C GLY A 953 1.81 -24.24 -18.14
N ALA A 954 1.82 -23.87 -19.42
CA ALA A 954 2.52 -24.68 -20.44
C ALA A 954 4.04 -24.54 -20.30
N ASP A 955 4.77 -25.64 -20.51
CA ASP A 955 6.23 -25.62 -20.63
C ASP A 955 6.67 -24.98 -21.96
N GLY A 956 7.93 -24.55 -22.05
CA GLY A 956 8.48 -23.99 -23.29
C GLY A 956 8.56 -25.02 -24.43
N SER A 957 8.48 -24.57 -25.68
CA SER A 957 8.64 -25.46 -26.84
C SER A 957 10.08 -25.98 -26.89
N ASP A 958 10.27 -27.30 -26.78
CA ASP A 958 11.55 -28.02 -26.84
C ASP A 958 12.57 -27.34 -27.79
N GLY A 959 13.45 -26.54 -27.21
CA GLY A 959 14.48 -25.81 -27.96
C GLY A 959 15.47 -26.79 -28.60
N PRO A 960 16.11 -26.44 -29.73
CA PRO A 960 17.00 -27.29 -30.53
C PRO A 960 18.34 -27.71 -29.84
N LEU A 961 18.41 -27.65 -28.52
CA LEU A 961 19.53 -28.12 -27.70
C LEU A 961 19.19 -29.40 -26.91
N ASN A 962 17.96 -29.90 -27.01
CA ASN A 962 17.55 -31.18 -26.44
C ASN A 962 17.27 -32.19 -27.58
N ASP A 963 18.34 -32.80 -28.10
CA ASP A 963 18.25 -33.82 -29.16
C ASP A 963 17.57 -35.11 -28.63
N GLY A 964 16.27 -35.21 -28.88
CA GLY A 964 15.50 -36.46 -28.93
C GLY A 964 14.77 -36.55 -30.27
N PRO A 965 14.80 -37.70 -30.99
CA PRO A 965 14.53 -37.73 -32.43
C PRO A 965 13.05 -37.47 -32.76
N ALA A 966 12.85 -36.56 -33.72
CA ALA A 966 11.56 -36.22 -34.30
C ALA A 966 10.87 -37.44 -34.97
N THR A 967 9.56 -37.56 -34.76
CA THR A 967 8.67 -38.26 -35.69
C THR A 967 7.44 -37.42 -36.00
N ALA A 968 7.23 -37.22 -37.31
CA ALA A 968 6.17 -36.45 -37.92
C ALA A 968 4.78 -37.10 -37.77
N GLY A 969 3.73 -36.28 -37.74
CA GLY A 969 2.33 -36.68 -37.82
C GLY A 969 1.37 -35.58 -37.43
#